data_AF-A0A816SVF5-F1
#
_entry.id   AF-A0A816SVF5-F1
#
_cell.length_a   1.000
_cell.length_b   1.000
_cell.length_c   1.000
_cell.angle_alpha   90.00
_cell.angle_beta   90.00
_cell.angle_gamma   90.00
#
_symmetry.space_group_name_H-M   'P 1'
#
loop_
_entity.id
_entity.type
_entity.pdbx_description
1 polymer ?
#
loop_
_entity_poly.entity_id
_entity_poly.type
_entity_poly.pdbx_seq_one_letter_code
_entity_poly.pdbx_strand_id
1 'polypeptide(L)'
;MVFLISTLEECFTFLDKIEPNVLFYGLLSFTLIVSIWEHYLSYRQYCNYKRHQTVPDELADVMTNQELDKARAYAIDKMRYNEIHSIFNEVESTVLLLIGILPWLWSTSGNILLKYDYHNHEILQSVLFLSIIMIYSAISGIPWSYYYHFVLEEKHGFNKQTVGFFIKDTIKKLLLTFVLTLPIFSLLIKIIQIGGDYFFVYAWLFITIMSLIIAFIYPNYIAPLFDRYDPLREGELRSSIEKLAEKIKFPLAKIYVVEGSARSAHSNAYFYGFFKAKRIVLYDTLIKGYSLHKDEDKTDKGNKLDETKSEKNEEETNSIETSKLETEDNTLTHRKTSDDKKNAVDEDQKSTKEKTNKGCESDEVLAVLCHEFGHWFLSHNLVNLCISFVNLFLVFSIFAALFKRTILYEAFAFTQTRPILIGLLIIFQYVLSPYFEVFSFALTALSRRFEFQADHFAVKLGHGDQLGRALKKLEKDNMSYPFSDKLYATYHYSHPTLLEHKIHTISHNLAKYIAIIEQLHSQSNENERLKLAHHIHFLRIKIDGQMTSLDRLQEELLFSSFTENNSSLNEIDQNDSQHSLTSNELRHRQITTNHLNESYDLLEQDLAYLHETIDEVNTIIKQQDQKLLSKTEHLQNKAQDPSHNTSSLIQKVMRSRYFALASGALLGASLGGPVGFMVSAKVGALVTLSGSAVGALSLNIMRQKVLDNNESQNNDCVTYNQAML
;
A
#
# COMPACT_ATOMS: atom_id res chain seq x y z
N MET A 1 -27.94 12.41 16.39
CA MET A 1 -27.76 13.65 15.61
C MET A 1 -27.87 14.87 16.52
N VAL A 2 -29.06 15.30 16.96
CA VAL A 2 -29.21 16.47 17.86
C VAL A 2 -28.42 16.32 19.16
N PHE A 3 -28.53 15.16 19.82
CA PHE A 3 -27.74 14.85 21.01
C PHE A 3 -26.22 14.97 20.76
N LEU A 4 -25.74 14.44 19.64
CA LEU A 4 -24.32 14.50 19.26
C LEU A 4 -23.84 15.96 19.11
N ILE A 5 -24.61 16.79 18.40
CA ILE A 5 -24.26 18.21 18.21
C ILE A 5 -24.30 18.94 19.54
N SER A 6 -25.34 18.74 20.35
CA SER A 6 -25.45 19.37 21.69
C SER A 6 -24.24 19.01 22.56
N THR A 7 -23.84 17.73 22.59
CA THR A 7 -22.65 17.30 23.33
C THR A 7 -21.38 17.94 22.77
N LEU A 8 -21.21 18.01 21.46
CA LEU A 8 -20.06 18.68 20.83
C LEU A 8 -20.05 20.18 21.15
N GLU A 9 -21.20 20.85 21.08
CA GLU A 9 -21.34 22.26 21.43
C GLU A 9 -20.92 22.51 22.88
N GLU A 10 -21.39 21.69 23.82
CA GLU A 10 -20.99 21.72 25.22
C GLU A 10 -19.47 21.57 25.39
N CYS A 11 -18.86 20.59 24.69
CA CYS A 11 -17.41 20.37 24.71
C CYS A 11 -16.61 21.59 24.22
N PHE A 12 -17.18 22.43 23.35
CA PHE A 12 -16.49 23.60 22.79
C PHE A 12 -16.87 24.94 23.44
N THR A 13 -17.72 24.94 24.47
CA THR A 13 -18.08 26.18 25.20
C THR A 13 -16.91 26.90 25.85
N PHE A 14 -15.79 26.19 26.13
CA PHE A 14 -14.59 26.82 26.65
C PHE A 14 -13.95 27.81 25.65
N LEU A 15 -14.16 27.63 24.34
CA LEU A 15 -13.62 28.52 23.30
C LEU A 15 -14.17 29.95 23.46
N ASP A 16 -15.40 30.10 23.93
CA ASP A 16 -16.03 31.41 24.12
C ASP A 16 -15.38 32.19 25.29
N LYS A 17 -14.57 31.53 26.12
CA LYS A 17 -13.83 32.15 27.24
C LYS A 17 -12.41 32.56 26.85
N ILE A 18 -11.96 32.22 25.65
CA ILE A 18 -10.61 32.49 25.16
C ILE A 18 -10.62 33.81 24.40
N GLU A 19 -9.59 34.64 24.56
CA GLU A 19 -9.42 35.85 23.76
C GLU A 19 -9.06 35.52 22.30
N PRO A 20 -9.58 36.27 21.30
CA PRO A 20 -9.34 35.96 19.89
C PRO A 20 -7.84 35.85 19.51
N ASN A 21 -7.02 36.75 20.07
CA ASN A 21 -5.57 36.75 19.83
C ASN A 21 -4.91 35.49 20.42
N VAL A 22 -5.31 35.08 21.62
CA VAL A 22 -4.79 33.87 22.28
C VAL A 22 -5.14 32.64 21.45
N LEU A 23 -6.37 32.57 20.93
CA LEU A 23 -6.79 31.49 20.04
C LEU A 23 -5.97 31.47 18.74
N PHE A 24 -5.82 32.62 18.07
CA PHE A 24 -5.04 32.74 16.83
C PHE A 24 -3.59 32.28 17.02
N TYR A 25 -2.90 32.82 18.03
CA TYR A 25 -1.52 32.42 18.31
C TYR A 25 -1.42 30.97 18.79
N GLY A 26 -2.43 30.44 19.49
CA GLY A 26 -2.48 29.03 19.87
C GLY A 26 -2.56 28.11 18.65
N LEU A 27 -3.43 28.41 17.69
CA LEU A 27 -3.55 27.65 16.43
C LEU A 27 -2.28 27.74 15.59
N LEU A 28 -1.71 28.94 15.46
CA LEU A 28 -0.44 29.15 14.74
C LEU A 28 0.74 28.43 15.43
N SER A 29 0.80 28.47 16.77
CA SER A 29 1.85 27.77 17.51
C SER A 29 1.76 26.27 17.30
N PHE A 30 0.55 25.71 17.23
CA PHE A 30 0.36 24.30 16.95
C PHE A 30 0.89 23.92 15.55
N THR A 31 0.55 24.68 14.51
CA THR A 31 1.03 24.40 13.14
C THR A 31 2.55 24.46 13.05
N LEU A 32 3.16 25.46 13.70
CA LEU A 32 4.61 25.59 13.78
C LEU A 32 5.28 24.44 14.54
N ILE A 33 4.68 23.95 15.64
CA ILE A 33 5.20 22.80 16.39
C ILE A 33 5.18 21.54 15.52
N VAL A 34 4.08 21.30 14.80
CA VAL A 34 3.98 20.17 13.86
C VAL A 34 5.02 20.29 12.75
N SER A 35 5.17 21.48 12.15
CA SER A 35 6.21 21.73 11.15
C SER A 35 7.62 21.45 11.69
N ILE A 36 7.96 21.93 12.90
CA ILE A 36 9.25 21.65 13.54
C ILE A 36 9.47 20.15 13.74
N TRP A 37 8.43 19.42 14.15
CA TRP A 37 8.49 17.97 14.28
C TRP A 37 8.78 17.29 12.94
N GLU A 38 8.10 17.69 11.87
CA GLU A 38 8.31 17.15 10.52
C GLU A 38 9.73 17.42 10.02
N HIS A 39 10.23 18.65 10.19
CA HIS A 39 11.60 19.00 9.84
C HIS A 39 12.63 18.20 10.66
N TYR A 40 12.34 17.91 11.93
CA TYR A 40 13.18 17.04 12.74
C TYR A 40 13.21 15.61 12.18
N LEU A 41 12.07 15.03 11.79
CA LEU A 41 12.00 13.72 11.18
C LEU A 41 12.78 13.67 9.85
N SER A 42 12.57 14.64 8.98
CA SER A 42 13.30 14.77 7.71
C SER A 42 14.81 14.91 7.93
N TYR A 43 15.23 15.67 8.94
CA TYR A 43 16.65 15.82 9.30
C TYR A 43 17.27 14.48 9.72
N ARG A 44 16.55 13.66 10.51
CA ARG A 44 17.01 12.31 10.87
C ARG A 44 17.19 11.43 9.63
N GLN A 45 16.23 11.47 8.72
CA GLN A 45 16.30 10.73 7.46
C GLN A 45 17.46 11.22 6.58
N TYR A 46 17.70 12.54 6.53
CA TYR A 46 18.84 13.12 5.84
C TYR A 46 20.19 12.67 6.42
N CYS A 47 20.30 12.58 7.75
CA CYS A 47 21.47 12.02 8.41
C CYS A 47 21.67 10.54 8.05
N ASN A 48 20.57 9.77 7.96
CA ASN A 48 20.61 8.38 7.53
C ASN A 48 21.20 8.23 6.11
N TYR A 49 20.79 9.07 5.16
CA TYR A 49 21.38 9.09 3.82
C TYR A 49 22.90 9.31 3.81
N LYS A 50 23.45 10.07 4.77
CA LYS A 50 24.90 10.29 4.84
C LYS A 50 25.67 9.14 5.48
N ARG A 51 25.03 8.44 6.43
CA ARG A 51 25.65 7.42 7.29
C ARG A 51 25.88 6.10 6.57
N HIS A 52 24.89 5.60 5.82
CA HIS A 52 24.98 4.29 5.16
C HIS A 52 25.43 4.46 3.71
N GLN A 53 26.55 3.83 3.35
CA GLN A 53 27.16 3.99 2.02
C GLN A 53 27.44 2.65 1.32
N THR A 54 27.10 1.56 2.00
CA THR A 54 27.31 0.20 1.51
C THR A 54 25.96 -0.43 1.22
N VAL A 55 25.90 -1.19 0.13
CA VAL A 55 24.72 -1.97 -0.23
C VAL A 55 24.41 -2.97 0.90
N PRO A 56 23.17 -3.03 1.40
CA PRO A 56 22.77 -4.09 2.31
C PRO A 56 22.85 -5.45 1.60
N ASP A 57 23.23 -6.50 2.33
CA ASP A 57 23.45 -7.83 1.75
C ASP A 57 22.20 -8.36 1.02
N GLU A 58 21.00 -7.98 1.46
CA GLU A 58 19.73 -8.32 0.78
C GLU A 58 19.60 -7.79 -0.65
N LEU A 59 20.28 -6.69 -0.96
CA LEU A 59 20.25 -6.04 -2.27
C LEU A 59 21.56 -6.25 -3.04
N ALA A 60 22.55 -6.96 -2.48
CA ALA A 60 23.84 -7.17 -3.12
C ALA A 60 23.74 -7.94 -4.45
N ASP A 61 22.66 -8.71 -4.65
CA ASP A 61 22.35 -9.44 -5.87
C ASP A 61 21.75 -8.57 -6.99
N VAL A 62 21.08 -7.46 -6.64
CA VAL A 62 20.33 -6.62 -7.59
C VAL A 62 20.94 -5.23 -7.76
N MET A 63 21.60 -4.70 -6.73
CA MET A 63 22.13 -3.34 -6.66
C MET A 63 23.64 -3.32 -6.42
N THR A 64 24.35 -2.57 -7.24
CA THR A 64 25.79 -2.30 -7.07
C THR A 64 26.02 -1.09 -6.16
N ASN A 65 27.21 -0.96 -5.56
CA ASN A 65 27.56 0.25 -4.78
C ASN A 65 27.46 1.54 -5.61
N GLN A 66 27.75 1.49 -6.92
CA GLN A 66 27.58 2.65 -7.82
C GLN A 66 26.10 3.03 -8.01
N GLU A 67 25.20 2.04 -8.09
CA GLU A 67 23.76 2.27 -8.19
C GLU A 67 23.20 2.80 -6.86
N LEU A 68 23.68 2.28 -5.73
CA LEU A 68 23.34 2.81 -4.41
C LEU A 68 23.78 4.26 -4.26
N ASP A 69 24.99 4.62 -4.70
CA ASP A 69 25.48 6.00 -4.66
C ASP A 69 24.59 6.95 -5.49
N LYS A 70 24.11 6.49 -6.65
CA LYS A 70 23.13 7.24 -7.46
C LYS A 70 21.79 7.38 -6.73
N ALA A 71 21.23 6.30 -6.19
CA ALA A 71 19.98 6.32 -5.43
C ALA A 71 20.08 7.22 -4.18
N ARG A 72 21.23 7.18 -3.50
CA ARG A 72 21.54 8.04 -2.35
C ARG A 72 21.65 9.51 -2.75
N ALA A 73 22.34 9.83 -3.83
CA ALA A 73 22.42 11.19 -4.35
C ALA A 73 21.03 11.72 -4.75
N TYR A 74 20.21 10.90 -5.40
CA TYR A 74 18.82 11.23 -5.72
C TYR A 74 17.99 11.49 -4.47
N ALA A 75 18.06 10.60 -3.47
CA ALA A 75 17.34 10.76 -2.21
C ALA A 75 17.76 12.02 -1.44
N ILE A 76 19.05 12.35 -1.43
CA ILE A 76 19.58 13.58 -0.82
C ILE A 76 19.06 14.83 -1.53
N ASP A 77 19.11 14.85 -2.86
CA ASP A 77 18.63 16.01 -3.64
C ASP A 77 17.11 16.20 -3.46
N LYS A 78 16.35 15.10 -3.47
CA LYS A 78 14.90 15.10 -3.22
C LYS A 78 14.56 15.58 -1.82
N MET A 79 15.27 15.10 -0.81
CA MET A 79 15.10 15.55 0.57
C MET A 79 15.41 17.04 0.71
N ARG A 80 16.52 17.53 0.14
CA ARG A 80 16.87 18.96 0.17
C ARG A 80 15.80 19.82 -0.50
N TYR A 81 15.31 19.40 -1.66
CA TYR A 81 14.22 20.10 -2.35
C TYR A 81 12.96 20.15 -1.48
N ASN A 82 12.53 18.99 -0.95
CA ASN A 82 11.33 18.90 -0.11
C ASN A 82 11.45 19.79 1.13
N GLU A 83 12.59 19.79 1.81
CA GLU A 83 12.80 20.61 3.01
C GLU A 83 12.80 22.11 2.69
N ILE A 84 13.53 22.54 1.66
CA ILE A 84 13.55 23.97 1.27
C ILE A 84 12.15 24.42 0.84
N HIS A 85 11.44 23.59 0.07
CA HIS A 85 10.09 23.90 -0.38
C HIS A 85 9.11 23.95 0.79
N SER A 86 9.18 22.99 1.72
CA SER A 86 8.33 22.92 2.91
C SER A 86 8.55 24.12 3.83
N ILE A 87 9.80 24.46 4.13
CA ILE A 87 10.14 25.65 4.93
C ILE A 87 9.61 26.91 4.25
N PHE A 88 9.77 27.05 2.94
CA PHE A 88 9.24 28.19 2.21
C PHE A 88 7.71 28.27 2.33
N ASN A 89 6.99 27.16 2.13
CA ASN A 89 5.53 27.12 2.21
C ASN A 89 5.03 27.44 3.62
N GLU A 90 5.72 26.97 4.67
CA GLU A 90 5.37 27.26 6.06
C GLU A 90 5.61 28.74 6.39
N VAL A 91 6.76 29.29 5.98
CA VAL A 91 7.08 30.72 6.15
C VAL A 91 6.09 31.59 5.36
N GLU A 92 5.82 31.26 4.11
CA GLU A 92 4.85 31.95 3.26
C GLU A 92 3.47 31.94 3.92
N SER A 93 2.97 30.76 4.30
CA SER A 93 1.66 30.60 4.94
C SER A 93 1.57 31.38 6.25
N THR A 94 2.61 31.32 7.08
CA THR A 94 2.69 32.04 8.36
C THR A 94 2.70 33.55 8.14
N VAL A 95 3.53 34.05 7.22
CA VAL A 95 3.62 35.49 6.91
C VAL A 95 2.30 36.01 6.33
N LEU A 96 1.71 35.27 5.38
CA LEU A 96 0.40 35.59 4.79
C LEU A 96 -0.69 35.66 5.87
N LEU A 97 -0.66 34.74 6.82
CA LEU A 97 -1.60 34.70 7.92
C LEU A 97 -1.41 35.87 8.89
N LEU A 98 -0.18 36.18 9.28
CA LEU A 98 0.16 37.30 10.19
C LEU A 98 -0.16 38.68 9.58
N ILE A 99 -0.01 38.83 8.26
CA ILE A 99 -0.37 40.06 7.54
C ILE A 99 -1.90 40.22 7.42
N GLY A 100 -2.68 39.17 7.67
CA GLY A 100 -4.12 39.20 7.52
C GLY A 100 -4.56 39.20 6.06
N ILE A 101 -3.87 38.42 5.21
CA ILE A 101 -4.21 38.35 3.77
C ILE A 101 -5.63 37.81 3.54
N LEU A 102 -6.13 36.94 4.41
CA LEU A 102 -7.45 36.30 4.25
C LEU A 102 -8.59 37.33 4.31
N PRO A 103 -8.71 38.20 5.35
CA PRO A 103 -9.65 39.32 5.34
C PRO A 103 -9.47 40.27 4.17
N TRP A 104 -8.22 40.58 3.80
CA TRP A 104 -7.93 41.50 2.70
C TRP A 104 -8.41 40.95 1.35
N LEU A 105 -8.13 39.67 1.05
CA LEU A 105 -8.61 38.99 -0.15
C LEU A 105 -10.13 38.88 -0.16
N TRP A 106 -10.73 38.57 0.99
CA TRP A 106 -12.19 38.51 1.11
C TRP A 106 -12.84 39.86 0.81
N SER A 107 -12.34 40.94 1.41
CA SER A 107 -12.82 42.31 1.17
C SER A 107 -12.62 42.74 -0.28
N THR A 108 -11.45 42.45 -0.86
CA THR A 108 -11.14 42.75 -2.26
C THR A 108 -12.10 42.02 -3.22
N SER A 109 -12.41 40.76 -2.94
CA SER A 109 -13.39 39.98 -3.71
C SER A 109 -14.78 40.62 -3.65
N GLY A 110 -15.20 41.10 -2.47
CA GLY A 110 -16.45 41.84 -2.32
C GLY A 110 -16.46 43.16 -3.09
N ASN A 111 -15.38 43.94 -3.02
CA ASN A 111 -15.25 45.23 -3.71
C ASN A 111 -15.29 45.08 -5.24
N ILE A 112 -14.71 44.01 -5.79
CA ILE A 112 -14.79 43.70 -7.22
C ILE A 112 -16.25 43.45 -7.62
N LEU A 113 -17.01 42.70 -6.83
CA LEU A 113 -18.43 42.43 -7.13
C LEU A 113 -19.31 43.67 -7.03
N LEU A 114 -19.05 44.53 -6.06
CA LEU A 114 -19.74 45.82 -5.92
C LEU A 114 -19.54 46.71 -7.16
N LYS A 115 -18.37 46.65 -7.82
CA LYS A 115 -18.12 47.38 -9.07
C LYS A 115 -19.02 46.93 -10.23
N TYR A 116 -19.49 45.69 -10.20
CA TYR A 116 -20.38 45.11 -11.21
C TYR A 116 -21.84 45.03 -10.74
N ASP A 117 -22.23 45.83 -9.73
CA ASP A 117 -23.60 45.93 -9.20
C ASP A 117 -24.14 44.65 -8.54
N TYR A 118 -23.25 43.70 -8.19
CA TYR A 118 -23.62 42.49 -7.45
C TYR A 118 -23.55 42.75 -5.96
N HIS A 119 -24.69 43.11 -5.37
CA HIS A 119 -24.84 43.32 -3.94
C HIS A 119 -25.18 42.02 -3.18
N ASN A 120 -24.60 41.82 -2.00
CA ASN A 120 -25.00 40.80 -1.01
C ASN A 120 -25.02 39.34 -1.50
N HIS A 121 -24.20 38.98 -2.49
CA HIS A 121 -24.08 37.61 -3.00
C HIS A 121 -22.87 36.88 -2.41
N GLU A 122 -23.02 36.32 -1.20
CA GLU A 122 -21.96 35.58 -0.48
C GLU A 122 -21.34 34.44 -1.34
N ILE A 123 -22.18 33.68 -2.06
CA ILE A 123 -21.70 32.57 -2.91
C ILE A 123 -20.78 33.08 -4.01
N LEU A 124 -21.15 34.18 -4.68
CA LEU A 124 -20.37 34.74 -5.77
C LEU A 124 -19.05 35.32 -5.24
N GLN A 125 -19.08 35.97 -4.08
CA GLN A 125 -17.88 36.45 -3.39
C GLN A 125 -16.96 35.29 -3.00
N SER A 126 -17.53 34.19 -2.51
CA SER A 126 -16.81 32.96 -2.15
C SER A 126 -16.15 32.31 -3.38
N VAL A 127 -16.86 32.26 -4.50
CA VAL A 127 -16.33 31.73 -5.77
C VAL A 127 -15.18 32.59 -6.28
N LEU A 128 -15.32 33.92 -6.25
CA LEU A 128 -14.26 34.84 -6.67
C LEU A 128 -13.04 34.75 -5.75
N PHE A 129 -13.25 34.73 -4.44
CA PHE A 129 -12.21 34.55 -3.43
C PHE A 129 -11.44 33.24 -3.65
N LEU A 130 -12.16 32.12 -3.81
CA LEU A 130 -11.56 30.82 -4.05
C LEU A 130 -10.78 30.80 -5.38
N SER A 131 -11.30 31.48 -6.41
CA SER A 131 -10.62 31.58 -7.70
C SER A 131 -9.30 32.34 -7.60
N ILE A 132 -9.25 33.44 -6.84
CA ILE A 132 -8.01 34.20 -6.63
C ILE A 132 -6.99 33.36 -5.87
N ILE A 133 -7.39 32.65 -4.82
CA ILE A 133 -6.51 31.75 -4.07
C ILE A 133 -5.99 30.62 -4.95
N MET A 134 -6.84 30.02 -5.80
CA MET A 134 -6.43 28.97 -6.72
C MET A 134 -5.41 29.47 -7.76
N ILE A 135 -5.60 30.68 -8.30
CA ILE A 135 -4.63 31.29 -9.22
C ILE A 135 -3.32 31.58 -8.50
N TYR A 136 -3.39 32.16 -7.29
CA TYR A 136 -2.21 32.44 -6.48
C TYR A 136 -1.40 31.16 -6.23
N SER A 137 -2.06 30.11 -5.73
CA SER A 137 -1.43 28.81 -5.45
C SER A 137 -0.84 28.16 -6.70
N ALA A 138 -1.51 28.27 -7.85
CA ALA A 138 -0.97 27.76 -9.11
C ALA A 138 0.29 28.54 -9.53
N ILE A 139 0.29 29.87 -9.39
CA ILE A 139 1.45 30.71 -9.75
C ILE A 139 2.62 30.47 -8.79
N SER A 140 2.38 30.43 -7.48
CA SER A 140 3.42 30.21 -6.48
C SER A 140 4.04 28.80 -6.60
N GLY A 141 3.25 27.80 -7.03
CA GLY A 141 3.72 26.43 -7.23
C GLY A 141 4.53 26.19 -8.52
N ILE A 142 4.40 27.03 -9.55
CA ILE A 142 5.09 26.84 -10.85
C ILE A 142 6.62 26.80 -10.70
N PRO A 143 7.30 27.74 -10.00
CA PRO A 143 8.75 27.70 -9.84
C PRO A 143 9.25 26.41 -9.19
N TRP A 144 8.55 25.93 -8.17
CA TRP A 144 8.88 24.69 -7.44
C TRP A 144 8.71 23.47 -8.34
N SER A 145 7.56 23.35 -9.01
CA SER A 145 7.30 22.26 -9.95
C SER A 145 8.27 22.25 -11.13
N TYR A 146 8.63 23.43 -11.65
CA TYR A 146 9.63 23.55 -12.71
C TYR A 146 11.01 23.06 -12.25
N TYR A 147 11.46 23.50 -11.06
CA TYR A 147 12.73 23.05 -10.49
C TYR A 147 12.72 21.53 -10.26
N TYR A 148 11.63 20.99 -9.72
CA TYR A 148 11.47 19.56 -9.49
C TYR A 148 11.66 18.77 -10.79
N HIS A 149 10.95 19.13 -11.87
CA HIS A 149 10.98 18.35 -13.11
C HIS A 149 12.24 18.61 -13.96
N PHE A 150 12.61 19.87 -14.19
CA PHE A 150 13.63 20.23 -15.16
C PHE A 150 15.04 20.41 -14.58
N VAL A 151 15.19 20.41 -13.24
CA VAL A 151 16.50 20.46 -12.58
C VAL A 151 16.74 19.17 -11.81
N LEU A 152 15.85 18.81 -10.88
CA LEU A 152 16.06 17.65 -10.01
C LEU A 152 15.86 16.34 -10.76
N GLU A 153 14.68 16.09 -11.33
CA GLU A 153 14.38 14.85 -12.05
C GLU A 153 15.19 14.72 -13.35
N GLU A 154 15.51 15.83 -14.01
CA GLU A 154 16.41 15.85 -15.18
C GLU A 154 17.85 15.46 -14.81
N LYS A 155 18.39 15.99 -13.70
CA LYS A 155 19.74 15.63 -13.19
C LYS A 155 19.89 14.13 -12.97
N HIS A 156 18.83 13.47 -12.53
CA HIS A 156 18.80 12.02 -12.26
C HIS A 156 18.25 11.20 -13.43
N GLY A 157 18.00 11.82 -14.59
CA GLY A 157 17.60 11.14 -15.83
C GLY A 157 16.16 10.61 -15.87
N PHE A 158 15.33 10.97 -14.89
CA PHE A 158 13.94 10.53 -14.79
C PHE A 158 12.99 11.36 -15.63
N ASN A 159 13.23 12.67 -15.78
CA ASN A 159 12.36 13.51 -16.57
C ASN A 159 12.38 13.09 -18.06
N LYS A 160 11.19 13.08 -18.66
CA LYS A 160 10.96 12.82 -20.09
C LYS A 160 10.06 13.88 -20.72
N GLN A 161 9.54 14.81 -19.92
CA GLN A 161 8.62 15.84 -20.37
C GLN A 161 9.38 17.00 -21.02
N THR A 162 8.78 17.61 -22.04
CA THR A 162 9.24 18.88 -22.60
C THR A 162 8.57 20.06 -21.90
N VAL A 163 9.20 21.24 -21.93
CA VAL A 163 8.62 22.48 -21.36
C VAL A 163 7.24 22.79 -21.97
N GLY A 164 7.07 22.56 -23.28
CA GLY A 164 5.79 22.75 -23.96
C GLY A 164 4.70 21.77 -23.50
N PHE A 165 5.07 20.52 -23.23
CA PHE A 165 4.17 19.54 -22.62
C PHE A 165 3.79 19.96 -21.19
N PHE A 166 4.77 20.33 -20.38
CA PHE A 166 4.58 20.78 -19.00
C PHE A 166 3.61 21.97 -18.89
N ILE A 167 3.80 23.03 -19.69
CA ILE A 167 2.91 24.21 -19.65
C ILE A 167 1.47 23.83 -20.06
N LYS A 168 1.32 23.04 -21.13
CA LYS A 168 -0.01 22.58 -21.58
C LYS A 168 -0.69 21.72 -20.51
N ASP A 169 0.06 20.83 -19.87
CA ASP A 169 -0.43 19.95 -18.81
C ASP A 169 -0.86 20.77 -17.58
N THR A 170 -0.05 21.74 -17.15
CA THR A 170 -0.36 22.64 -16.02
C THR A 170 -1.62 23.48 -16.28
N ILE A 171 -1.77 24.06 -17.49
CA ILE A 171 -2.98 24.82 -17.84
C ILE A 171 -4.21 23.92 -17.87
N LYS A 172 -4.12 22.72 -18.47
CA LYS A 172 -5.23 21.76 -18.51
C LYS A 172 -5.66 21.34 -17.10
N LYS A 173 -4.70 21.03 -16.22
CA LYS A 173 -4.96 20.70 -14.81
C LYS A 173 -5.65 21.85 -14.10
N LEU A 174 -5.14 23.07 -14.25
CA LEU A 174 -5.74 24.26 -13.64
C LEU A 174 -7.20 24.45 -14.06
N LEU A 175 -7.48 24.44 -15.37
CA LEU A 175 -8.83 24.60 -15.90
C LEU A 175 -9.79 23.51 -15.42
N LEU A 176 -9.33 22.25 -15.40
CA LEU A 176 -10.13 21.15 -14.89
C LEU A 176 -10.46 21.34 -13.40
N THR A 177 -9.49 21.74 -12.58
CA THR A 177 -9.72 22.02 -11.16
C THR A 177 -10.73 23.15 -10.97
N PHE A 178 -10.69 24.21 -11.79
CA PHE A 178 -11.69 25.26 -11.78
C PHE A 178 -13.11 24.73 -12.06
N VAL A 179 -13.25 23.95 -13.13
CA VAL A 179 -14.54 23.40 -13.58
C VAL A 179 -15.14 22.44 -12.54
N LEU A 180 -14.32 21.71 -11.80
CA LEU A 180 -14.80 20.79 -10.77
C LEU A 180 -15.04 21.49 -9.42
N THR A 181 -14.09 22.28 -8.94
CA THR A 181 -14.09 22.80 -7.58
C THR A 181 -15.12 23.92 -7.39
N LEU A 182 -15.21 24.89 -8.31
CA LEU A 182 -16.09 26.05 -8.10
C LEU A 182 -17.59 25.66 -8.02
N PRO A 183 -18.14 24.79 -8.91
CA PRO A 183 -19.52 24.36 -8.80
C PRO A 183 -19.78 23.55 -7.52
N ILE A 184 -18.86 22.66 -7.12
CA ILE A 184 -19.01 21.86 -5.90
C ILE A 184 -19.08 22.76 -4.67
N PHE A 185 -18.17 23.73 -4.53
CA PHE A 185 -18.16 24.64 -3.39
C PHE A 185 -19.36 25.58 -3.38
N SER A 186 -19.78 26.10 -4.54
CA SER A 186 -20.98 26.94 -4.61
C SER A 186 -22.24 26.20 -4.16
N LEU A 187 -22.41 24.94 -4.56
CA LEU A 187 -23.49 24.07 -4.12
C LEU A 187 -23.37 23.70 -2.64
N LEU A 188 -22.17 23.40 -2.16
CA LEU A 188 -21.91 23.11 -0.74
C LEU A 188 -22.33 24.29 0.15
N ILE A 189 -21.89 25.51 -0.19
CA ILE A 189 -22.26 26.73 0.55
C ILE A 189 -23.77 26.90 0.51
N LYS A 190 -24.42 26.70 -0.65
CA LYS A 190 -25.88 26.79 -0.76
C LYS A 190 -26.61 25.77 0.12
N ILE A 191 -26.11 24.54 0.21
CA ILE A 191 -26.63 23.50 1.09
C ILE A 191 -26.49 23.90 2.56
N ILE A 192 -25.35 24.46 2.95
CA ILE A 192 -25.12 24.94 4.32
C ILE A 192 -26.06 26.11 4.65
N GLN A 193 -26.27 27.05 3.72
CA GLN A 193 -27.18 28.19 3.92
C GLN A 193 -28.65 27.77 4.13
N ILE A 194 -29.11 26.71 3.46
CA ILE A 194 -30.53 26.30 3.45
C ILE A 194 -30.80 25.14 4.43
N GLY A 195 -29.79 24.34 4.79
CA GLY A 195 -29.96 23.05 5.44
C GLY A 195 -30.44 23.07 6.90
N GLY A 196 -30.65 24.25 7.51
CA GLY A 196 -31.14 24.37 8.89
C GLY A 196 -30.21 23.70 9.91
N ASP A 197 -30.74 23.15 11.00
CA ASP A 197 -29.91 22.54 12.07
C ASP A 197 -29.26 21.21 11.65
N TYR A 198 -29.73 20.58 10.58
CA TYR A 198 -29.18 19.33 10.05
C TYR A 198 -28.34 19.53 8.78
N PHE A 199 -27.94 20.76 8.47
CA PHE A 199 -27.21 21.09 7.23
C PHE A 199 -25.97 20.20 7.02
N PHE A 200 -25.28 19.83 8.10
CA PHE A 200 -24.07 19.02 8.07
C PHE A 200 -24.32 17.59 7.55
N VAL A 201 -25.51 17.03 7.75
CA VAL A 201 -25.89 15.72 7.19
C VAL A 201 -26.07 15.85 5.68
N TYR A 202 -26.73 16.91 5.22
CA TYR A 202 -26.91 17.17 3.79
C TYR A 202 -25.59 17.50 3.10
N ALA A 203 -24.72 18.28 3.75
CA ALA A 203 -23.37 18.59 3.27
C ALA A 203 -22.50 17.33 3.18
N TRP A 204 -22.50 16.50 4.23
CA TRP A 204 -21.82 15.21 4.23
C TRP A 204 -22.31 14.30 3.11
N LEU A 205 -23.63 14.15 2.96
CA LEU A 205 -24.23 13.31 1.92
C LEU A 205 -23.88 13.84 0.53
N PHE A 206 -23.94 15.16 0.33
CA PHE A 206 -23.57 15.80 -0.93
C PHE A 206 -22.10 15.53 -1.29
N ILE A 207 -21.15 15.76 -0.38
CA ILE A 207 -19.73 15.52 -0.65
C ILE A 207 -19.44 14.02 -0.82
N THR A 208 -20.14 13.15 -0.10
CA THR A 208 -20.05 11.69 -0.29
C THR A 208 -20.51 11.29 -1.70
N ILE A 209 -21.65 11.81 -2.17
CA ILE A 209 -22.15 11.53 -3.52
C ILE A 209 -21.20 12.11 -4.57
N MET A 210 -20.76 13.36 -4.41
CA MET A 210 -19.84 14.01 -5.35
C MET A 210 -18.51 13.26 -5.43
N SER A 211 -17.95 12.80 -4.30
CA SER A 211 -16.71 12.02 -4.29
C SER A 211 -16.87 10.65 -4.97
N LEU A 212 -18.00 9.95 -4.79
CA LEU A 212 -18.30 8.72 -5.51
C LEU A 212 -18.45 8.96 -7.03
N ILE A 213 -19.10 10.07 -7.42
CA ILE A 213 -19.22 10.46 -8.83
C ILE A 213 -17.83 10.74 -9.42
N ILE A 214 -16.99 11.52 -8.74
CA ILE A 214 -15.62 11.80 -9.20
C ILE A 214 -14.80 10.51 -9.27
N ALA A 215 -14.86 9.64 -8.26
CA ALA A 215 -14.16 8.35 -8.28
C ALA A 215 -14.60 7.46 -9.46
N PHE A 216 -15.85 7.57 -9.90
CA PHE A 216 -16.35 6.87 -11.09
C PHE A 216 -15.94 7.53 -12.41
N ILE A 217 -16.00 8.86 -12.48
CA ILE A 217 -15.69 9.64 -13.69
C ILE A 217 -14.18 9.68 -13.94
N TYR A 218 -13.37 9.75 -12.89
CA TYR A 218 -11.94 10.01 -12.97
C TYR A 218 -11.20 9.08 -13.94
N PRO A 219 -11.21 7.75 -13.75
CA PRO A 219 -10.40 6.87 -14.61
C PRO A 219 -10.97 6.71 -16.03
N ASN A 220 -12.23 7.05 -16.26
CA ASN A 220 -12.90 6.87 -17.56
C ASN A 220 -12.85 8.12 -18.44
N TYR A 221 -12.86 9.31 -17.82
CA TYR A 221 -13.03 10.57 -18.54
C TYR A 221 -11.99 11.63 -18.17
N ILE A 222 -11.42 11.59 -16.96
CA ILE A 222 -10.43 12.60 -16.54
C ILE A 222 -9.02 12.11 -16.86
N ALA A 223 -8.62 10.94 -16.37
CA ALA A 223 -7.27 10.42 -16.59
C ALA A 223 -6.92 10.29 -18.08
N PRO A 224 -7.82 9.82 -18.98
CA PRO A 224 -7.54 9.77 -20.42
C PRO A 224 -7.35 11.14 -21.11
N LEU A 225 -7.68 12.27 -20.46
CA LEU A 225 -7.36 13.61 -20.99
C LEU A 225 -5.88 13.97 -20.83
N PHE A 226 -5.20 13.29 -19.90
CA PHE A 226 -3.82 13.54 -19.53
C PHE A 226 -2.87 12.46 -20.04
N ASP A 227 -3.33 11.22 -20.11
CA ASP A 227 -2.50 10.06 -20.43
C ASP A 227 -3.20 9.16 -21.46
N ARG A 228 -2.38 8.50 -22.29
CA ARG A 228 -2.87 7.52 -23.26
C ARG A 228 -3.01 6.15 -22.60
N TYR A 229 -4.14 5.51 -22.84
CA TYR A 229 -4.46 4.17 -22.36
C TYR A 229 -4.77 3.26 -23.56
N ASP A 230 -3.93 2.25 -23.78
CA ASP A 230 -4.15 1.24 -24.81
C ASP A 230 -4.45 -0.13 -24.15
N PRO A 231 -5.28 -0.99 -24.76
CA PRO A 231 -5.51 -2.33 -24.22
C PRO A 231 -4.21 -3.15 -24.24
N LEU A 232 -4.00 -3.98 -23.22
CA LEU A 232 -2.86 -4.89 -23.19
C LEU A 232 -2.95 -5.88 -24.37
N ARG A 233 -1.85 -5.98 -25.14
CA ARG A 233 -1.75 -6.87 -26.29
C ARG A 233 -1.98 -8.33 -25.90
N GLU A 234 -2.49 -9.11 -26.85
CA GLU A 234 -2.61 -10.56 -26.68
C GLU A 234 -1.21 -11.18 -26.55
N GLY A 235 -1.05 -12.09 -25.59
CA GLY A 235 0.24 -12.71 -25.29
C GLY A 235 0.23 -13.49 -23.97
N GLU A 236 1.37 -14.10 -23.64
CA GLU A 236 1.52 -14.95 -22.45
C GLU A 236 1.19 -14.22 -21.13
N LEU A 237 1.65 -12.97 -21.00
CA LEU A 237 1.38 -12.14 -19.83
C LEU A 237 -0.12 -11.92 -19.65
N ARG A 238 -0.83 -11.53 -20.71
CA ARG A 238 -2.28 -11.31 -20.65
C ARG A 238 -3.04 -12.56 -20.26
N SER A 239 -2.75 -13.70 -20.90
CA SER A 239 -3.38 -14.98 -20.57
C SER A 239 -3.09 -15.42 -19.14
N SER A 240 -1.90 -15.12 -18.62
CA SER A 240 -1.53 -15.44 -17.23
C SER A 240 -2.29 -14.58 -16.22
N ILE A 241 -2.47 -13.29 -16.51
CA ILE A 241 -3.30 -12.37 -15.70
C ILE A 241 -4.75 -12.82 -15.68
N GLU A 242 -5.31 -13.19 -16.85
CA GLU A 242 -6.69 -13.65 -16.97
C GLU A 242 -6.92 -14.95 -16.17
N LYS A 243 -5.99 -15.92 -16.27
CA LYS A 243 -6.03 -17.15 -15.45
C LYS A 243 -5.94 -16.88 -13.96
N LEU A 244 -5.06 -15.97 -13.53
CA LEU A 244 -4.94 -15.61 -12.12
C LEU A 244 -6.22 -14.94 -11.62
N ALA A 245 -6.78 -14.01 -12.39
CA ALA A 245 -8.05 -13.35 -12.07
C ALA A 245 -9.20 -14.36 -11.95
N GLU A 246 -9.28 -15.33 -12.86
CA GLU A 246 -10.28 -16.40 -12.80
C GLU A 246 -10.13 -17.28 -11.55
N LYS A 247 -8.89 -17.68 -11.21
CA LYS A 247 -8.57 -18.48 -10.03
C LYS A 247 -9.07 -17.84 -8.73
N ILE A 248 -8.94 -16.53 -8.60
CA ILE A 248 -9.39 -15.77 -7.42
C ILE A 248 -10.81 -15.20 -7.55
N LYS A 249 -11.52 -15.50 -8.65
CA LYS A 249 -12.85 -14.98 -8.99
C LYS A 249 -12.93 -13.45 -9.03
N PHE A 250 -11.84 -12.81 -9.46
CA PHE A 250 -11.81 -11.37 -9.68
C PHE A 250 -12.62 -11.01 -10.94
N PRO A 251 -13.57 -10.07 -10.87
CA PRO A 251 -14.41 -9.71 -12.01
C PRO A 251 -13.66 -8.79 -12.98
N LEU A 252 -12.66 -9.36 -13.67
CA LEU A 252 -11.84 -8.67 -14.65
C LEU A 252 -12.66 -8.33 -15.90
N ALA A 253 -12.71 -7.04 -16.25
CA ALA A 253 -13.36 -6.57 -17.46
C ALA A 253 -12.35 -6.28 -18.58
N LYS A 254 -11.29 -5.52 -18.27
CA LYS A 254 -10.25 -5.11 -19.24
C LYS A 254 -8.90 -4.90 -18.55
N ILE A 255 -7.83 -5.09 -19.31
CA ILE A 255 -6.45 -4.77 -18.90
C ILE A 255 -5.93 -3.67 -19.83
N TYR A 256 -5.43 -2.59 -19.27
CA TYR A 256 -4.86 -1.45 -19.99
C TYR A 256 -3.39 -1.27 -19.66
N VAL A 257 -2.66 -0.71 -20.61
CA VAL A 257 -1.32 -0.16 -20.40
C VAL A 257 -1.39 1.35 -20.57
N VAL A 258 -0.83 2.09 -19.62
CA VAL A 258 -0.73 3.56 -19.64
C VAL A 258 0.68 4.00 -20.06
N GLU A 259 0.77 5.04 -20.89
CA GLU A 259 2.03 5.64 -21.35
C GLU A 259 2.70 6.49 -20.26
N GLY A 260 3.14 5.84 -19.18
CA GLY A 260 3.86 6.50 -18.08
C GLY A 260 5.21 7.06 -18.52
N SER A 261 5.86 6.40 -19.49
CA SER A 261 7.16 6.79 -20.05
C SER A 261 7.18 8.19 -20.69
N ALA A 262 6.03 8.71 -21.13
CA ALA A 262 5.91 10.09 -21.62
C ALA A 262 6.18 11.12 -20.52
N ARG A 263 6.00 10.74 -19.25
CA ARG A 263 6.12 11.62 -18.08
C ARG A 263 7.39 11.36 -17.28
N SER A 264 7.65 10.10 -16.93
CA SER A 264 8.81 9.72 -16.13
C SER A 264 9.19 8.27 -16.38
N ALA A 265 10.38 7.87 -15.94
CA ALA A 265 10.82 6.47 -16.01
C ALA A 265 10.37 5.61 -14.81
N HIS A 266 9.43 6.10 -13.98
CA HIS A 266 8.93 5.36 -12.81
C HIS A 266 7.89 4.32 -13.20
N SER A 267 7.86 3.21 -12.45
CA SER A 267 7.00 2.05 -12.71
C SER A 267 5.93 1.89 -11.64
N ASN A 268 4.70 1.54 -12.06
CA ASN A 268 3.57 1.32 -11.16
C ASN A 268 2.50 0.40 -11.80
N ALA A 269 1.62 -0.16 -10.98
CA ALA A 269 0.42 -0.87 -11.39
C ALA A 269 -0.72 -0.54 -10.42
N TYR A 270 -1.96 -0.52 -10.91
CA TYR A 270 -3.12 -0.35 -10.06
C TYR A 270 -4.37 -0.93 -10.72
N PHE A 271 -5.40 -1.21 -9.92
CA PHE A 271 -6.73 -1.55 -10.42
C PHE A 271 -7.77 -0.52 -10.01
N TYR A 272 -8.80 -0.36 -10.84
CA TYR A 272 -9.91 0.51 -10.55
C TYR A 272 -11.23 -0.10 -11.03
N GLY A 273 -12.34 0.50 -10.61
CA GLY A 273 -13.68 0.11 -11.06
C GLY A 273 -14.56 -0.47 -9.96
N PHE A 274 -15.86 -0.23 -10.13
CA PHE A 274 -16.90 -0.61 -9.19
C PHE A 274 -17.54 -1.95 -9.59
N PHE A 275 -17.98 -2.69 -8.58
CA PHE A 275 -18.73 -3.95 -8.73
C PHE A 275 -18.07 -4.95 -9.69
N LYS A 276 -18.78 -5.33 -10.77
CA LYS A 276 -18.42 -6.41 -11.70
C LYS A 276 -17.55 -5.95 -12.88
N ALA A 277 -17.17 -4.68 -12.95
CA ALA A 277 -16.43 -4.11 -14.07
C ALA A 277 -15.08 -3.56 -13.60
N LYS A 278 -14.21 -4.44 -13.09
CA LYS A 278 -12.88 -4.04 -12.61
C LYS A 278 -11.86 -4.07 -13.73
N ARG A 279 -10.96 -3.10 -13.72
CA ARG A 279 -9.94 -2.91 -14.75
C ARG A 279 -8.58 -2.83 -14.10
N ILE A 280 -7.59 -3.40 -14.78
CA ILE A 280 -6.19 -3.36 -14.38
C ILE A 280 -5.48 -2.35 -15.28
N VAL A 281 -4.62 -1.52 -14.70
CA VAL A 281 -3.73 -0.61 -15.41
C VAL A 281 -2.30 -0.94 -15.04
N LEU A 282 -1.48 -1.16 -16.05
CA LEU A 282 -0.04 -1.36 -15.94
C LEU A 282 0.67 -0.17 -16.57
N TYR A 283 1.73 0.32 -15.95
CA TYR A 283 2.60 1.30 -16.62
C TYR A 283 3.43 0.57 -17.67
N ASP A 284 3.67 1.22 -18.82
CA ASP A 284 4.56 0.68 -19.84
C ASP A 284 5.99 0.46 -19.32
N THR A 285 6.46 1.33 -18.42
CA THR A 285 7.74 1.22 -17.70
C THR A 285 7.82 0.02 -16.75
N LEU A 286 6.68 -0.55 -16.33
CA LEU A 286 6.65 -1.73 -15.47
C LEU A 286 6.94 -3.02 -16.25
N ILE A 287 6.59 -3.09 -17.53
CA ILE A 287 6.70 -4.31 -18.33
C ILE A 287 7.99 -4.26 -19.14
N LYS A 288 8.91 -5.18 -18.87
CA LYS A 288 10.22 -5.19 -19.54
C LYS A 288 10.08 -5.25 -21.07
N GLY A 289 10.71 -4.30 -21.75
CA GLY A 289 10.74 -4.24 -23.21
C GLY A 289 9.40 -3.88 -23.88
N TYR A 290 8.36 -3.53 -23.12
CA TYR A 290 7.09 -3.13 -23.68
C TYR A 290 7.16 -1.68 -24.19
N SER A 291 6.78 -1.46 -25.44
CA SER A 291 6.66 -0.11 -26.01
C SER A 291 5.31 0.02 -26.68
N LEU A 292 4.54 1.04 -26.30
CA LEU A 292 3.23 1.32 -26.92
C LEU A 292 3.34 1.57 -28.44
N HIS A 293 4.49 2.06 -28.91
CA HIS A 293 4.71 2.53 -30.30
C HIS A 293 5.32 1.53 -31.30
N LYS A 294 5.51 0.25 -30.97
CA LYS A 294 5.92 -0.76 -31.97
C LYS A 294 4.77 -1.70 -32.26
N ASP A 295 4.12 -1.55 -33.41
CA ASP A 295 3.49 -2.62 -34.24
C ASP A 295 2.34 -2.09 -35.13
N GLU A 296 2.52 -0.93 -35.77
CA GLU A 296 1.76 -0.60 -36.99
C GLU A 296 2.60 -0.69 -38.28
N ASP A 297 3.91 -0.95 -38.20
CA ASP A 297 4.81 -0.85 -39.37
C ASP A 297 5.63 -2.12 -39.69
N LYS A 298 5.36 -3.26 -39.05
CA LYS A 298 6.12 -4.51 -39.29
C LYS A 298 5.33 -5.77 -39.63
N THR A 299 4.00 -5.70 -39.72
CA THR A 299 3.15 -6.84 -40.09
C THR A 299 2.67 -6.85 -41.54
N ASP A 300 3.10 -5.91 -42.39
CA ASP A 300 2.71 -5.88 -43.82
C ASP A 300 3.88 -5.87 -44.83
N LYS A 301 5.11 -6.18 -44.39
CA LYS A 301 6.27 -6.36 -45.28
C LYS A 301 7.10 -7.62 -44.98
N GLY A 302 6.49 -8.62 -44.34
CA GLY A 302 7.11 -9.92 -44.06
C GLY A 302 6.64 -11.08 -44.94
N ASN A 303 5.56 -10.92 -45.72
CA ASN A 303 4.94 -12.01 -46.49
C ASN A 303 4.78 -11.70 -47.99
N LYS A 304 5.75 -10.98 -48.58
CA LYS A 304 5.77 -10.72 -50.04
C LYS A 304 7.17 -10.64 -50.66
N LEU A 305 8.13 -11.36 -50.09
CA LEU A 305 9.44 -11.59 -50.70
C LEU A 305 9.88 -13.04 -50.46
N ASP A 306 9.14 -13.99 -51.03
CA ASP A 306 9.68 -15.34 -51.28
C ASP A 306 9.11 -16.02 -52.55
N GLU A 307 8.32 -15.30 -53.36
CA GLU A 307 7.82 -15.83 -54.64
C GLU A 307 7.90 -14.77 -55.73
N THR A 308 9.11 -14.40 -56.16
CA THR A 308 9.46 -13.98 -57.54
C THR A 308 10.87 -13.40 -57.54
N LYS A 309 11.88 -14.26 -57.78
CA LYS A 309 13.15 -13.94 -58.47
C LYS A 309 13.98 -15.22 -58.65
N SER A 310 13.32 -16.23 -59.22
CA SER A 310 13.96 -17.23 -60.08
C SER A 310 13.64 -16.78 -61.50
N GLU A 311 14.39 -15.83 -62.03
CA GLU A 311 14.60 -15.63 -63.48
C GLU A 311 15.48 -14.40 -63.73
N LYS A 312 16.47 -14.62 -64.60
CA LYS A 312 17.37 -13.66 -65.27
C LYS A 312 18.62 -13.21 -64.50
N ASN A 313 19.64 -14.04 -64.66
CA ASN A 313 21.00 -13.60 -64.93
C ASN A 313 21.08 -12.69 -66.17
N GLU A 314 22.21 -12.00 -66.26
CA GLU A 314 22.86 -11.37 -67.43
C GLU A 314 22.65 -9.86 -67.62
N GLU A 315 23.80 -9.21 -67.91
CA GLU A 315 24.02 -7.82 -68.34
C GLU A 315 23.97 -6.78 -67.18
N GLU A 316 24.96 -5.94 -66.87
CA GLU A 316 26.08 -5.40 -67.65
C GLU A 316 27.16 -4.84 -66.70
N THR A 317 28.42 -5.09 -67.08
CA THR A 317 29.65 -4.43 -66.63
C THR A 317 29.84 -3.06 -67.29
N ASN A 318 30.66 -2.19 -66.66
CA ASN A 318 31.30 -0.96 -67.21
C ASN A 318 30.35 0.27 -67.31
N SER A 319 30.72 1.53 -67.07
CA SER A 319 31.99 2.25 -66.86
C SER A 319 31.71 3.77 -66.71
N ILE A 320 32.76 4.56 -66.41
CA ILE A 320 32.91 6.02 -66.64
C ILE A 320 32.34 6.92 -65.51
N GLU A 321 33.10 7.57 -64.61
CA GLU A 321 34.29 8.45 -64.67
C GLU A 321 33.98 9.94 -65.00
N THR A 322 34.61 10.83 -64.22
CA THR A 322 34.92 12.27 -64.43
C THR A 322 34.01 13.41 -63.92
N SER A 323 34.51 14.12 -62.88
CA SER A 323 34.96 15.54 -62.86
C SER A 323 35.03 16.01 -61.38
N LYS A 324 36.18 16.09 -60.67
CA LYS A 324 37.36 16.99 -60.68
C LYS A 324 37.11 18.48 -60.43
N LEU A 325 37.78 18.96 -59.35
CA LEU A 325 38.46 20.26 -59.12
C LEU A 325 37.55 21.50 -58.88
N GLU A 326 37.80 22.47 -57.98
CA GLU A 326 38.87 22.93 -57.07
C GLU A 326 38.13 23.81 -56.00
N THR A 327 38.58 24.01 -54.75
CA THR A 327 39.70 24.87 -54.33
C THR A 327 40.11 24.59 -52.87
N GLU A 328 41.42 24.53 -52.62
CA GLU A 328 42.09 24.66 -51.32
C GLU A 328 42.14 26.14 -50.89
N ASP A 329 42.09 26.46 -49.59
CA ASP A 329 43.30 26.83 -48.81
C ASP A 329 43.02 27.16 -47.32
N ASN A 330 44.09 27.02 -46.51
CA ASN A 330 44.34 27.50 -45.14
C ASN A 330 44.00 26.63 -43.89
N THR A 331 44.88 25.65 -43.67
CA THR A 331 45.86 25.52 -42.54
C THR A 331 45.51 25.75 -41.05
N LEU A 332 45.97 24.75 -40.24
CA LEU A 332 46.52 24.76 -38.85
C LEU A 332 45.48 24.97 -37.71
N THR A 333 45.36 24.19 -36.63
CA THR A 333 46.16 23.14 -35.93
C THR A 333 45.29 22.58 -34.80
N HIS A 334 45.13 21.26 -34.67
CA HIS A 334 45.54 20.51 -33.47
C HIS A 334 45.12 19.04 -33.51
N ARG A 335 46.15 18.21 -33.35
CA ARG A 335 46.15 16.76 -33.16
C ARG A 335 45.78 16.46 -31.69
N LYS A 336 44.67 15.74 -31.45
CA LYS A 336 44.35 15.01 -30.20
C LYS A 336 43.58 13.74 -30.60
N THR A 337 44.32 12.63 -30.68
CA THR A 337 44.24 11.46 -29.78
C THR A 337 43.01 10.57 -30.02
N SER A 338 43.27 9.43 -30.65
CA SER A 338 42.39 8.34 -31.04
C SER A 338 41.80 7.53 -29.87
N ASP A 339 41.92 8.01 -28.62
CA ASP A 339 41.44 7.32 -27.42
C ASP A 339 40.03 7.79 -27.00
N ASP A 340 39.61 9.00 -27.40
CA ASP A 340 38.28 9.54 -27.05
C ASP A 340 37.13 8.89 -27.85
N LYS A 341 37.43 8.28 -29.01
CA LYS A 341 36.44 7.55 -29.82
C LYS A 341 36.17 6.13 -29.31
N LYS A 342 37.02 5.55 -28.46
CA LYS A 342 36.74 4.25 -27.84
C LYS A 342 35.85 4.41 -26.60
N ASN A 343 36.08 5.44 -25.79
CA ASN A 343 35.25 5.71 -24.61
C ASN A 343 33.83 6.16 -24.96
N ALA A 344 33.64 6.95 -26.03
CA ALA A 344 32.30 7.35 -26.50
C ALA A 344 31.48 6.17 -27.05
N VAL A 345 32.12 5.19 -27.68
CA VAL A 345 31.45 3.98 -28.20
C VAL A 345 31.13 2.99 -27.09
N ASP A 346 31.97 2.88 -26.05
CA ASP A 346 31.68 2.06 -24.87
C ASP A 346 30.60 2.68 -23.95
N GLU A 347 30.53 4.01 -23.81
CA GLU A 347 29.43 4.67 -23.08
C GLU A 347 28.09 4.61 -23.82
N ASP A 348 28.07 4.76 -25.15
CA ASP A 348 26.85 4.56 -25.94
C ASP A 348 26.41 3.10 -25.96
N GLN A 349 27.33 2.13 -25.99
CA GLN A 349 26.96 0.71 -25.87
C GLN A 349 26.50 0.31 -24.45
N LYS A 350 27.03 0.96 -23.41
CA LYS A 350 26.61 0.75 -22.01
C LYS A 350 25.26 1.41 -21.71
N SER A 351 25.00 2.61 -22.23
CA SER A 351 23.71 3.30 -22.11
C SER A 351 22.60 2.60 -22.90
N THR A 352 22.95 1.96 -24.02
CA THR A 352 22.01 1.17 -24.82
C THR A 352 21.72 -0.20 -24.19
N LYS A 353 22.68 -0.82 -23.50
CA LYS A 353 22.46 -2.05 -22.70
C LYS A 353 21.62 -1.79 -21.43
N GLU A 354 21.86 -0.71 -20.70
CA GLU A 354 21.07 -0.36 -19.49
C GLU A 354 19.60 -0.04 -19.82
N LYS A 355 19.31 0.59 -20.97
CA LYS A 355 17.93 0.82 -21.44
C LYS A 355 17.14 -0.47 -21.72
N THR A 356 17.80 -1.61 -21.91
CA THR A 356 17.15 -2.88 -22.27
C THR A 356 16.74 -3.76 -21.09
N ASN A 357 17.08 -3.40 -19.83
CA ASN A 357 16.81 -4.25 -18.67
C ASN A 357 15.89 -3.65 -17.59
N LYS A 358 15.32 -2.45 -17.81
CA LYS A 358 14.31 -1.87 -16.91
C LYS A 358 12.95 -2.55 -17.07
N GLY A 359 12.19 -2.60 -15.97
CA GLY A 359 10.87 -3.22 -15.90
C GLY A 359 10.92 -4.71 -15.51
N CYS A 360 9.82 -5.22 -15.01
CA CYS A 360 9.65 -6.58 -14.52
C CYS A 360 9.41 -7.58 -15.68
N GLU A 361 9.89 -8.81 -15.48
CA GLU A 361 9.52 -9.96 -16.33
C GLU A 361 8.06 -10.35 -16.12
N SER A 362 7.48 -11.17 -17.01
CA SER A 362 6.05 -11.51 -16.95
C SER A 362 5.63 -12.18 -15.63
N ASP A 363 6.47 -13.02 -15.04
CA ASP A 363 6.23 -13.68 -13.75
C ASP A 363 6.32 -12.71 -12.56
N GLU A 364 7.24 -11.75 -12.62
CA GLU A 364 7.39 -10.66 -11.66
C GLU A 364 6.18 -9.71 -11.71
N VAL A 365 5.72 -9.31 -12.92
CA VAL A 365 4.49 -8.51 -13.09
C VAL A 365 3.28 -9.25 -12.54
N LEU A 366 3.19 -10.57 -12.76
CA LEU A 366 2.10 -11.39 -12.23
C LEU A 366 2.11 -11.43 -10.70
N ALA A 367 3.29 -11.45 -10.07
CA ALA A 367 3.43 -11.43 -8.62
C ALA A 367 3.02 -10.08 -8.02
N VAL A 368 3.41 -8.96 -8.64
CA VAL A 368 2.93 -7.62 -8.28
C VAL A 368 1.41 -7.56 -8.38
N LEU A 369 0.82 -8.06 -9.47
CA LEU A 369 -0.64 -8.14 -9.60
C LEU A 369 -1.29 -9.05 -8.57
N CYS A 370 -0.61 -10.12 -8.15
CA CYS A 370 -1.09 -10.99 -7.09
C CYS A 370 -1.17 -10.26 -5.74
N HIS A 371 -0.18 -9.41 -5.43
CA HIS A 371 -0.22 -8.50 -4.29
C HIS A 371 -1.39 -7.51 -4.41
N GLU A 372 -1.56 -6.86 -5.57
CA GLU A 372 -2.70 -5.95 -5.83
C GLU A 372 -4.06 -6.65 -5.65
N PHE A 373 -4.18 -7.90 -6.10
CA PHE A 373 -5.37 -8.71 -5.87
C PHE A 373 -5.62 -9.00 -4.39
N GLY A 374 -4.59 -9.04 -3.55
CA GLY A 374 -4.70 -9.13 -2.10
C GLY A 374 -5.49 -7.95 -1.52
N HIS A 375 -5.20 -6.72 -1.95
CA HIS A 375 -5.95 -5.52 -1.53
C HIS A 375 -7.42 -5.58 -1.90
N TRP A 376 -7.72 -6.13 -3.08
CA TRP A 376 -9.10 -6.36 -3.49
C TRP A 376 -9.78 -7.46 -2.67
N PHE A 377 -9.15 -8.62 -2.53
CA PHE A 377 -9.71 -9.80 -1.89
C PHE A 377 -10.01 -9.53 -0.40
N LEU A 378 -9.13 -8.80 0.27
CA LEU A 378 -9.28 -8.39 1.67
C LEU A 378 -10.08 -7.09 1.84
N SER A 379 -10.61 -6.53 0.74
CA SER A 379 -11.48 -5.35 0.74
C SER A 379 -10.84 -4.09 1.35
N HIS A 380 -9.52 -3.93 1.27
CA HIS A 380 -8.79 -2.77 1.81
C HIS A 380 -9.37 -1.44 1.29
N ASN A 381 -9.65 -1.36 -0.02
CA ASN A 381 -10.25 -0.16 -0.62
C ASN A 381 -11.66 0.16 -0.10
N LEU A 382 -12.46 -0.86 0.21
CA LEU A 382 -13.79 -0.66 0.81
C LEU A 382 -13.67 -0.21 2.26
N VAL A 383 -12.72 -0.76 3.02
CA VAL A 383 -12.44 -0.33 4.38
C VAL A 383 -12.00 1.14 4.41
N ASN A 384 -11.04 1.53 3.55
CA ASN A 384 -10.61 2.93 3.42
C ASN A 384 -11.75 3.86 3.01
N LEU A 385 -12.63 3.42 2.10
CA LEU A 385 -13.81 4.19 1.69
C LEU A 385 -14.78 4.41 2.87
N CYS A 386 -15.08 3.36 3.63
CA CYS A 386 -15.94 3.44 4.81
C CYS A 386 -15.34 4.35 5.88
N ILE A 387 -14.05 4.20 6.18
CA ILE A 387 -13.34 5.07 7.13
C ILE A 387 -13.41 6.53 6.67
N SER A 388 -13.20 6.79 5.38
CA SER A 388 -13.26 8.14 4.81
C SER A 388 -14.65 8.76 4.96
N PHE A 389 -15.74 8.02 4.73
CA PHE A 389 -17.10 8.53 4.89
C PHE A 389 -17.51 8.75 6.35
N VAL A 390 -17.06 7.89 7.26
CA VAL A 390 -17.27 8.07 8.71
C VAL A 390 -16.49 9.28 9.21
N ASN A 391 -15.23 9.43 8.80
CA ASN A 391 -14.42 10.61 9.09
C ASN A 391 -15.09 11.89 8.56
N LEU A 392 -15.53 11.88 7.30
CA LEU A 392 -16.21 13.01 6.67
C LEU A 392 -17.47 13.43 7.46
N PHE A 393 -18.25 12.45 7.94
CA PHE A 393 -19.42 12.71 8.78
C PHE A 393 -19.02 13.36 10.12
N LEU A 394 -17.96 12.84 10.76
CA LEU A 394 -17.44 13.36 12.02
C LEU A 394 -16.97 14.83 11.87
N VAL A 395 -16.16 15.13 10.86
CA VAL A 395 -15.63 16.50 10.67
C VAL A 395 -16.74 17.50 10.32
N PHE A 396 -17.76 17.10 9.52
CA PHE A 396 -18.92 17.97 9.28
C PHE A 396 -19.79 18.15 10.53
N SER A 397 -19.88 17.13 11.40
CA SER A 397 -20.57 17.25 12.69
C SER A 397 -19.85 18.23 13.62
N ILE A 398 -18.52 18.19 13.66
CA ILE A 398 -17.71 19.16 14.42
C ILE A 398 -17.84 20.56 13.82
N PHE A 399 -17.81 20.69 12.48
CA PHE A 399 -18.08 21.95 11.79
C PHE A 399 -19.44 22.54 12.19
N ALA A 400 -20.49 21.73 12.26
CA ALA A 400 -21.81 22.17 12.70
C ALA A 400 -21.81 22.81 14.10
N ALA A 401 -21.07 22.21 15.04
CA ALA A 401 -20.95 22.70 16.42
C ALA A 401 -20.06 23.96 16.55
N LEU A 402 -19.19 24.23 15.57
CA LEU A 402 -18.19 25.29 15.65
C LEU A 402 -18.50 26.52 14.78
N PHE A 403 -19.05 26.35 13.58
CA PHE A 403 -19.09 27.42 12.57
C PHE A 403 -19.94 28.63 12.95
N LYS A 404 -20.82 28.54 13.95
CA LYS A 404 -21.62 29.66 14.46
C LYS A 404 -20.84 30.54 15.45
N ARG A 405 -19.75 30.05 16.04
CA ARG A 405 -18.98 30.72 17.10
C ARG A 405 -18.18 31.89 16.52
N THR A 406 -18.44 33.10 17.01
CA THR A 406 -17.84 34.34 16.48
C THR A 406 -16.33 34.41 16.73
N ILE A 407 -15.88 33.87 17.87
CA ILE A 407 -14.47 33.85 18.29
C ILE A 407 -13.54 33.25 17.22
N LEU A 408 -14.00 32.25 16.47
CA LEU A 408 -13.21 31.62 15.40
C LEU A 408 -12.95 32.56 14.23
N TYR A 409 -13.90 33.45 13.91
CA TYR A 409 -13.78 34.42 12.83
C TYR A 409 -13.00 35.65 13.30
N GLU A 410 -13.27 36.12 14.51
CA GLU A 410 -12.57 37.24 15.13
C GLU A 410 -11.07 36.99 15.27
N ALA A 411 -10.67 35.75 15.61
CA ALA A 411 -9.27 35.34 15.68
C ALA A 411 -8.53 35.54 14.35
N PHE A 412 -9.23 35.46 13.22
CA PHE A 412 -8.68 35.68 11.87
C PHE A 412 -9.07 37.05 11.31
N ALA A 413 -9.43 38.01 12.17
CA ALA A 413 -9.82 39.38 11.84
C ALA A 413 -11.10 39.52 10.97
N PHE A 414 -11.99 38.53 11.01
CA PHE A 414 -13.35 38.60 10.46
C PHE A 414 -14.35 39.03 11.54
N THR A 415 -14.42 40.34 11.83
CA THR A 415 -15.25 40.88 12.91
C THR A 415 -16.69 41.23 12.48
N GLN A 416 -16.90 41.57 11.21
CA GLN A 416 -18.19 42.08 10.71
C GLN A 416 -19.03 41.01 10.01
N THR A 417 -18.39 39.99 9.44
CA THR A 417 -19.06 38.97 8.63
C THR A 417 -18.57 37.59 9.02
N ARG A 418 -19.42 36.57 8.83
CA ARG A 418 -19.10 35.16 9.08
C ARG A 418 -19.38 34.34 7.81
N PRO A 419 -18.56 34.48 6.77
CA PRO A 419 -18.79 33.75 5.53
C PRO A 419 -18.58 32.25 5.75
N ILE A 420 -19.46 31.43 5.18
CA ILE A 420 -19.42 29.98 5.36
C ILE A 420 -18.12 29.39 4.81
N LEU A 421 -17.63 29.89 3.68
CA LEU A 421 -16.36 29.43 3.09
C LEU A 421 -15.17 29.70 4.02
N ILE A 422 -15.15 30.86 4.67
CA ILE A 422 -14.10 31.23 5.63
C ILE A 422 -14.20 30.35 6.88
N GLY A 423 -15.42 30.07 7.36
CA GLY A 423 -15.64 29.12 8.45
C GLY A 423 -15.11 27.72 8.11
N LEU A 424 -15.40 27.22 6.90
CA LEU A 424 -14.89 25.93 6.42
C LEU A 424 -13.36 25.91 6.40
N LEU A 425 -12.74 26.97 5.86
CA LEU A 425 -11.29 27.11 5.82
C LEU A 425 -10.70 27.12 7.23
N ILE A 426 -11.20 27.98 8.12
CA ILE A 426 -10.64 28.11 9.48
C ILE A 426 -10.77 26.81 10.27
N ILE A 427 -11.96 26.21 10.24
CA ILE A 427 -12.25 25.03 11.06
C ILE A 427 -11.50 23.81 10.54
N PHE A 428 -11.54 23.54 9.23
CA PHE A 428 -10.87 22.37 8.68
C PHE A 428 -9.34 22.57 8.65
N GLN A 429 -8.82 23.72 8.23
CA GLN A 429 -7.38 23.89 8.10
C GLN A 429 -6.67 24.06 9.45
N TYR A 430 -7.24 24.86 10.37
CA TYR A 430 -6.53 25.24 11.59
C TYR A 430 -7.11 24.57 12.84
N VAL A 431 -8.42 24.63 13.06
CA VAL A 431 -9.02 24.09 14.30
C VAL A 431 -8.91 22.56 14.38
N LEU A 432 -9.12 21.86 13.26
CA LEU A 432 -9.03 20.40 13.18
C LEU A 432 -7.61 19.88 12.86
N SER A 433 -6.60 20.75 12.73
CA SER A 433 -5.23 20.32 12.44
C SER A 433 -4.72 19.24 13.43
N PRO A 434 -4.88 19.37 14.77
CA PRO A 434 -4.47 18.30 15.69
C PRO A 434 -5.17 16.96 15.46
N TYR A 435 -6.44 17.00 15.07
CA TYR A 435 -7.19 15.80 14.74
C TYR A 435 -6.64 15.15 13.46
N PHE A 436 -6.37 15.95 12.43
CA PHE A 436 -5.86 15.45 11.16
C PHE A 436 -4.47 14.83 11.29
N GLU A 437 -3.58 15.37 12.13
CA GLU A 437 -2.27 14.75 12.39
C GLU A 437 -2.39 13.35 12.98
N VAL A 438 -3.21 13.20 14.04
CA VAL A 438 -3.44 11.90 14.69
C VAL A 438 -4.12 10.91 13.74
N PHE A 439 -5.12 11.40 12.99
CA PHE A 439 -5.84 10.58 12.03
C PHE A 439 -4.94 10.12 10.87
N SER A 440 -4.09 11.00 10.36
CA SER A 440 -3.10 10.71 9.32
C SER A 440 -2.11 9.63 9.77
N PHE A 441 -1.57 9.76 10.98
CA PHE A 441 -0.68 8.75 11.57
C PHE A 441 -1.38 7.38 11.71
N ALA A 442 -2.63 7.36 12.19
CA ALA A 442 -3.42 6.14 12.33
C ALA A 442 -3.69 5.47 10.97
N LEU A 443 -4.00 6.26 9.93
CA LEU A 443 -4.18 5.76 8.58
C LEU A 443 -2.89 5.21 7.97
N THR A 444 -1.74 5.85 8.22
CA THR A 444 -0.43 5.35 7.77
C THR A 444 -0.11 4.00 8.41
N ALA A 445 -0.33 3.85 9.71
CA ALA A 445 -0.18 2.57 10.41
C ALA A 445 -1.13 1.49 9.87
N LEU A 446 -2.38 1.85 9.55
CA LEU A 446 -3.34 0.94 8.94
C LEU A 446 -2.93 0.52 7.53
N SER A 447 -2.43 1.46 6.71
CA SER A 447 -1.92 1.20 5.37
C SER A 447 -0.79 0.17 5.39
N ARG A 448 0.21 0.36 6.26
CA ARG A 448 1.31 -0.61 6.42
C ARG A 448 0.81 -2.02 6.76
N ARG A 449 -0.23 -2.11 7.59
CA ARG A 449 -0.87 -3.39 7.91
C ARG A 449 -1.55 -4.02 6.69
N PHE A 450 -2.15 -3.23 5.81
CA PHE A 450 -2.76 -3.73 4.57
C PHE A 450 -1.71 -4.27 3.60
N GLU A 451 -0.55 -3.62 3.49
CA GLU A 451 0.56 -4.11 2.66
C GLU A 451 1.02 -5.51 3.09
N PHE A 452 1.29 -5.70 4.39
CA PHE A 452 1.68 -7.03 4.90
C PHE A 452 0.63 -8.11 4.64
N GLN A 453 -0.65 -7.76 4.71
CA GLN A 453 -1.74 -8.69 4.42
C GLN A 453 -1.81 -9.05 2.93
N ALA A 454 -1.53 -8.09 2.05
CA ALA A 454 -1.46 -8.30 0.60
C ALA A 454 -0.26 -9.15 0.20
N ASP A 455 0.90 -8.94 0.83
CA ASP A 455 2.08 -9.80 0.63
C ASP A 455 1.80 -11.24 1.05
N HIS A 456 1.23 -11.42 2.24
CA HIS A 456 0.88 -12.76 2.73
C HIS A 456 -0.13 -13.45 1.78
N PHE A 457 -1.04 -12.68 1.18
CA PHE A 457 -1.94 -13.20 0.15
C PHE A 457 -1.19 -13.68 -1.09
N ALA A 458 -0.20 -12.91 -1.58
CA ALA A 458 0.63 -13.31 -2.71
C ALA A 458 1.50 -14.55 -2.42
N VAL A 459 2.11 -14.61 -1.23
CA VAL A 459 2.87 -15.78 -0.74
C VAL A 459 1.98 -17.02 -0.69
N LYS A 460 0.75 -16.89 -0.17
CA LYS A 460 -0.22 -17.99 -0.08
C LYS A 460 -0.61 -18.55 -1.46
N LEU A 461 -0.57 -17.72 -2.51
CA LEU A 461 -0.86 -18.15 -3.88
C LEU A 461 0.36 -18.70 -4.63
N GLY A 462 1.53 -18.75 -3.98
CA GLY A 462 2.76 -19.31 -4.54
C GLY A 462 3.59 -18.30 -5.34
N HIS A 463 3.39 -16.99 -5.12
CA HIS A 463 4.08 -15.92 -5.83
C HIS A 463 5.12 -15.16 -4.96
N GLY A 464 5.50 -15.70 -3.80
CA GLY A 464 6.37 -15.03 -2.84
C GLY A 464 7.76 -14.69 -3.39
N ASP A 465 8.44 -15.67 -4.00
CA ASP A 465 9.80 -15.48 -4.53
C ASP A 465 9.82 -14.50 -5.70
N GLN A 466 8.81 -14.59 -6.59
CA GLN A 466 8.65 -13.66 -7.71
C GLN A 466 8.34 -12.24 -7.22
N LEU A 467 7.53 -12.10 -6.15
CA LEU A 467 7.24 -10.80 -5.54
C LEU A 467 8.51 -10.19 -4.93
N GLY A 468 9.31 -10.97 -4.20
CA GLY A 468 10.59 -10.51 -3.66
C GLY A 468 11.54 -10.00 -4.75
N ARG A 469 11.69 -10.75 -5.86
CA ARG A 469 12.49 -10.30 -7.01
C ARG A 469 11.93 -9.03 -7.64
N ALA A 470 10.61 -8.95 -7.82
CA ALA A 470 9.94 -7.79 -8.38
C ALA A 470 10.18 -6.53 -7.52
N LEU A 471 10.02 -6.63 -6.19
CA LEU A 471 10.25 -5.51 -5.27
C LEU A 471 11.70 -5.02 -5.30
N LYS A 472 12.69 -5.91 -5.25
CA LYS A 472 14.11 -5.52 -5.40
C LYS A 472 14.37 -4.78 -6.70
N LYS A 473 13.78 -5.27 -7.81
CA LYS A 473 13.93 -4.66 -9.14
C LYS A 473 13.26 -3.30 -9.23
N LEU A 474 12.06 -3.15 -8.63
CA LEU A 474 11.35 -1.88 -8.57
C LEU A 474 12.09 -0.85 -7.72
N GLU A 475 12.69 -1.24 -6.60
CA GLU A 475 13.54 -0.34 -5.81
C GLU A 475 14.73 0.16 -6.61
N LYS A 476 15.40 -0.74 -7.34
CA LYS A 476 16.49 -0.38 -8.25
C LYS A 476 16.02 0.57 -9.35
N ASP A 477 14.96 0.23 -10.07
CA ASP A 477 14.49 0.97 -11.24
C ASP A 477 13.98 2.37 -10.87
N ASN A 478 13.38 2.52 -9.69
CA ASN A 478 12.92 3.79 -9.13
C ASN A 478 14.01 4.56 -8.38
N MET A 479 15.24 4.03 -8.29
CA MET A 479 16.34 4.59 -7.48
C MET A 479 15.92 4.89 -6.04
N SER A 480 15.10 4.01 -5.46
CA SER A 480 14.69 4.08 -4.06
C SER A 480 15.88 3.78 -3.17
N TYR A 481 16.11 4.64 -2.18
CA TYR A 481 17.17 4.41 -1.21
C TYR A 481 16.69 3.45 -0.10
N PRO A 482 17.40 2.32 0.14
CA PRO A 482 16.85 1.20 0.91
C PRO A 482 16.87 1.39 2.43
N PHE A 483 17.64 2.35 2.95
CA PHE A 483 17.70 2.61 4.39
C PHE A 483 16.79 3.79 4.78
N SER A 484 16.03 3.59 5.85
CA SER A 484 15.19 4.63 6.43
C SER A 484 15.36 4.71 7.94
N ASP A 485 15.32 5.93 8.48
CA ASP A 485 15.18 6.14 9.91
C ASP A 485 13.82 5.61 10.36
N LYS A 486 13.81 4.84 11.45
CA LYS A 486 12.62 4.14 11.95
C LYS A 486 11.48 5.10 12.30
N LEU A 487 11.81 6.25 12.87
CA LEU A 487 10.82 7.23 13.29
C LEU A 487 10.23 7.94 12.06
N TYR A 488 11.09 8.33 11.11
CA TYR A 488 10.65 8.88 9.82
C TYR A 488 9.75 7.89 9.05
N ALA A 489 10.18 6.64 8.89
CA ALA A 489 9.42 5.62 8.19
C ALA A 489 8.08 5.32 8.86
N THR A 490 8.04 5.30 10.19
CA THR A 490 6.79 5.04 10.93
C THR A 490 5.76 6.14 10.73
N TYR A 491 6.22 7.38 10.57
CA TYR A 491 5.35 8.53 10.42
C TYR A 491 4.91 8.76 8.96
N HIS A 492 5.80 8.59 7.98
CA HIS A 492 5.52 8.95 6.58
C HIS A 492 5.27 7.79 5.63
N TYR A 493 5.83 6.60 5.87
CA TYR A 493 5.79 5.55 4.87
C TYR A 493 4.49 4.76 4.96
N SER A 494 3.61 4.92 3.96
CA SER A 494 2.40 4.12 3.80
C SER A 494 2.70 2.67 3.39
N HIS A 495 3.88 2.43 2.82
CA HIS A 495 4.44 1.11 2.51
C HIS A 495 5.60 0.79 3.46
N PRO A 496 5.66 -0.42 4.03
CA PRO A 496 6.84 -0.86 4.77
C PRO A 496 8.11 -0.83 3.90
N THR A 497 9.27 -0.75 4.52
CA THR A 497 10.53 -0.91 3.78
C THR A 497 10.77 -2.37 3.42
N LEU A 498 11.63 -2.65 2.42
CA LEU A 498 11.98 -4.02 2.03
C LEU A 498 12.47 -4.87 3.22
N LEU A 499 13.25 -4.28 4.13
CA LEU A 499 13.71 -4.93 5.35
C LEU A 499 12.55 -5.25 6.30
N GLU A 500 11.57 -4.36 6.43
CA GLU A 500 10.37 -4.60 7.22
C GLU A 500 9.49 -5.71 6.63
N HIS A 501 9.37 -5.81 5.29
CA HIS A 501 8.70 -6.92 4.62
C HIS A 501 9.35 -8.28 4.98
N LYS A 502 10.69 -8.35 4.98
CA LYS A 502 11.44 -9.56 5.36
C LYS A 502 11.23 -9.93 6.83
N ILE A 503 11.40 -8.97 7.75
CA ILE A 503 11.24 -9.18 9.20
C ILE A 503 9.81 -9.63 9.54
N HIS A 504 8.80 -8.98 8.94
CA HIS A 504 7.40 -9.35 9.16
C HIS A 504 7.11 -10.76 8.66
N THR A 505 7.59 -11.11 7.47
CA THR A 505 7.41 -12.45 6.90
C THR A 505 8.01 -13.54 7.78
N ILE A 506 9.23 -13.31 8.27
CA ILE A 506 9.95 -14.23 9.17
C ILE A 506 9.19 -14.39 10.49
N SER A 507 8.83 -13.30 11.17
CA SER A 507 8.10 -13.34 12.44
C SER A 507 6.71 -14.01 12.31
N HIS A 508 5.99 -13.75 11.22
CA HIS A 508 4.70 -14.36 10.96
C HIS A 508 4.80 -15.86 10.70
N ASN A 509 5.81 -16.28 9.93
CA ASN A 509 6.08 -17.70 9.69
C ASN A 509 6.43 -18.42 10.99
N LEU A 510 7.27 -17.82 11.85
CA LEU A 510 7.58 -18.35 13.18
C LEU A 510 6.33 -18.51 14.04
N ALA A 511 5.47 -17.48 14.13
CA ALA A 511 4.23 -17.53 14.90
C ALA A 511 3.27 -18.64 14.37
N LYS A 512 3.17 -18.78 13.05
CA LYS A 512 2.39 -19.85 12.42
C LYS A 512 2.94 -21.23 12.78
N TYR A 513 4.25 -21.42 12.73
CA TYR A 513 4.87 -22.68 13.09
C TYR A 513 4.71 -23.00 14.57
N ILE A 514 4.84 -22.03 15.46
CA ILE A 514 4.53 -22.18 16.89
C ILE A 514 3.08 -22.64 17.08
N ALA A 515 2.12 -22.03 16.40
CA ALA A 515 0.70 -22.42 16.49
C ALA A 515 0.44 -23.85 15.99
N ILE A 516 1.07 -24.24 14.87
CA ILE A 516 1.01 -25.63 14.35
C ILE A 516 1.61 -26.58 15.38
N ILE A 517 2.76 -26.25 15.93
CA ILE A 517 3.46 -27.04 16.94
C ILE A 517 2.61 -27.22 18.21
N GLU A 518 1.96 -26.16 18.69
CA GLU A 518 1.03 -26.21 19.83
C GLU A 518 -0.19 -27.09 19.54
N GLN A 519 -0.73 -27.00 18.32
CA GLN A 519 -1.82 -27.86 17.86
C GLN A 519 -1.39 -29.33 17.81
N LEU A 520 -0.20 -29.63 17.28
CA LEU A 520 0.36 -30.99 17.22
C LEU A 520 0.66 -31.53 18.63
N HIS A 521 1.14 -30.69 19.54
CA HIS A 521 1.34 -31.04 20.95
C HIS A 521 0.03 -31.48 21.61
N SER A 522 -1.07 -30.77 21.36
CA SER A 522 -2.38 -31.08 21.93
C SER A 522 -2.93 -32.45 21.49
N GLN A 523 -2.53 -32.93 20.31
CA GLN A 523 -3.03 -34.15 19.66
C GLN A 523 -2.18 -35.42 19.92
N SER A 524 -1.02 -35.31 20.57
CA SER A 524 -0.07 -36.43 20.77
C SER A 524 -0.32 -37.27 22.05
N ASN A 525 0.08 -38.55 22.03
CA ASN A 525 0.00 -39.50 23.16
C ASN A 525 1.01 -39.18 24.29
N GLU A 526 0.76 -39.63 25.51
CA GLU A 526 1.50 -39.25 26.73
C GLU A 526 3.03 -39.48 26.67
N ASN A 527 3.50 -40.58 26.06
CA ASN A 527 4.94 -40.86 25.88
C ASN A 527 5.59 -40.06 24.72
N GLU A 528 4.80 -39.64 23.73
CA GLU A 528 5.29 -38.79 22.62
C GLU A 528 5.23 -37.31 22.99
N ARG A 529 4.28 -36.91 23.85
CA ARG A 529 4.20 -35.59 24.47
C ARG A 529 5.49 -35.21 25.17
N LEU A 530 6.18 -36.15 25.82
CA LEU A 530 7.42 -35.84 26.55
C LEU A 530 8.62 -35.58 25.60
N LYS A 531 8.71 -36.34 24.50
CA LYS A 531 9.74 -36.15 23.46
C LYS A 531 9.47 -34.89 22.63
N LEU A 532 8.22 -34.69 22.23
CA LEU A 532 7.79 -33.53 21.49
C LEU A 532 7.87 -32.28 22.38
N ALA A 533 7.46 -32.33 23.66
CA ALA A 533 7.61 -31.20 24.59
C ALA A 533 9.05 -30.73 24.74
N HIS A 534 10.02 -31.64 24.80
CA HIS A 534 11.43 -31.25 24.86
C HIS A 534 11.89 -30.53 23.59
N HIS A 535 11.49 -31.04 22.42
CA HIS A 535 11.83 -30.42 21.13
C HIS A 535 11.12 -29.07 20.96
N ILE A 536 9.85 -28.98 21.35
CA ILE A 536 9.05 -27.75 21.35
C ILE A 536 9.61 -26.72 22.31
N HIS A 537 9.97 -27.12 23.53
CA HIS A 537 10.55 -26.24 24.53
C HIS A 537 11.92 -25.73 24.08
N PHE A 538 12.74 -26.60 23.47
CA PHE A 538 14.03 -26.21 22.89
C PHE A 538 13.85 -25.23 21.73
N LEU A 539 12.93 -25.50 20.79
CA LEU A 539 12.61 -24.60 19.68
C LEU A 539 12.07 -23.27 20.19
N ARG A 540 11.20 -23.28 21.20
CA ARG A 540 10.66 -22.06 21.82
C ARG A 540 11.75 -21.22 22.48
N ILE A 541 12.67 -21.84 23.23
CA ILE A 541 13.82 -21.14 23.81
C ILE A 541 14.71 -20.55 22.71
N LYS A 542 14.93 -21.28 21.62
CA LYS A 542 15.76 -20.82 20.50
C LYS A 542 15.11 -19.63 19.77
N ILE A 543 13.80 -19.70 19.52
CA ILE A 543 13.01 -18.64 18.87
C ILE A 543 12.88 -17.42 19.78
N ASP A 544 12.51 -17.59 21.05
CA ASP A 544 12.41 -16.48 22.01
C ASP A 544 13.79 -15.83 22.19
N GLY A 545 14.85 -16.64 22.26
CA GLY A 545 16.23 -16.17 22.29
C GLY A 545 16.60 -15.34 21.05
N GLN A 546 16.19 -15.77 19.87
CA GLN A 546 16.46 -15.08 18.61
C GLN A 546 15.60 -13.82 18.42
N MET A 547 14.31 -13.84 18.74
CA MET A 547 13.47 -12.63 18.75
C MET A 547 14.00 -11.61 19.76
N THR A 548 14.38 -12.05 20.96
CA THR A 548 14.98 -11.15 21.95
C THR A 548 16.35 -10.63 21.51
N SER A 549 17.11 -11.40 20.71
CA SER A 549 18.36 -10.92 20.11
C SER A 549 18.13 -9.93 18.97
N LEU A 550 17.10 -10.13 18.15
CA LEU A 550 16.66 -9.20 17.11
C LEU A 550 16.17 -7.88 17.73
N ASP A 551 15.32 -7.95 18.74
CA ASP A 551 14.84 -6.79 19.50
C ASP A 551 16.01 -6.08 20.19
N ARG A 552 16.95 -6.82 20.81
CA ARG A 552 18.17 -6.24 21.41
C ARG A 552 19.11 -5.62 20.40
N LEU A 553 19.32 -6.23 19.24
CA LEU A 553 20.16 -5.67 18.18
C LEU A 553 19.51 -4.43 17.55
N GLN A 554 18.18 -4.40 17.44
CA GLN A 554 17.42 -3.21 17.08
C GLN A 554 17.50 -2.12 18.16
N GLU A 555 17.46 -2.48 19.44
CA GLU A 555 17.65 -1.57 20.57
C GLU A 555 19.09 -1.06 20.68
N GLU A 556 20.11 -1.88 20.41
CA GLU A 556 21.52 -1.48 20.37
C GLU A 556 21.82 -0.54 19.20
N LEU A 557 21.17 -0.73 18.04
CA LEU A 557 21.17 0.25 16.94
C LEU A 557 20.49 1.57 17.33
N LEU A 558 19.45 1.53 18.17
CA LEU A 558 18.80 2.71 18.74
C LEU A 558 19.67 3.39 19.82
N PHE A 559 20.31 2.63 20.70
CA PHE A 559 21.10 3.16 21.83
C PHE A 559 22.48 3.67 21.43
N SER A 560 23.15 3.01 20.47
CA SER A 560 24.40 3.54 19.87
C SER A 560 24.18 4.90 19.20
N SER A 561 22.98 5.13 18.64
CA SER A 561 22.59 6.45 18.11
C SER A 561 22.38 7.52 19.20
N PHE A 562 22.13 7.11 20.44
CA PHE A 562 21.90 8.00 21.59
C PHE A 562 23.20 8.34 22.33
N THR A 563 24.14 7.39 22.43
CA THR A 563 25.41 7.58 23.13
C THR A 563 26.46 8.34 22.31
N GLU A 564 26.48 8.20 20.97
CA GLU A 564 27.38 8.97 20.09
C GLU A 564 27.01 10.47 20.01
N ASN A 565 25.75 10.85 20.31
CA ASN A 565 25.32 12.25 20.35
C ASN A 565 25.85 13.02 21.57
N ASN A 566 26.16 12.33 22.69
CA ASN A 566 26.69 12.99 23.88
C ASN A 566 28.22 13.19 23.84
N SER A 567 28.96 12.38 23.08
CA SER A 567 30.40 12.59 22.88
C SER A 567 30.69 13.65 21.82
N SER A 568 29.87 13.76 20.77
CA SER A 568 30.02 14.75 19.71
C SER A 568 29.57 16.16 20.08
N LEU A 569 28.80 16.35 21.16
CA LEU A 569 28.43 17.68 21.68
C LEU A 569 29.57 18.41 22.41
N ASN A 570 30.66 17.73 22.78
CA ASN A 570 31.80 18.33 23.49
C ASN A 570 32.99 18.72 22.59
N GLU A 571 32.96 18.40 21.28
CA GLU A 571 34.09 18.64 20.37
C GLU A 571 33.73 19.48 19.13
N ILE A 572 32.61 20.20 19.12
CA ILE A 572 32.29 21.16 18.05
C ILE A 572 32.78 22.55 18.47
N ASP A 573 34.09 22.69 18.55
CA ASP A 573 34.75 23.96 18.29
C ASP A 573 36.14 23.68 17.70
N GLN A 574 36.34 24.16 16.47
CA GLN A 574 37.57 24.22 15.67
C GLN A 574 37.84 23.14 14.60
N ASN A 575 37.75 23.63 13.36
CA ASN A 575 38.49 23.27 12.13
C ASN A 575 37.96 22.19 11.18
N ASP A 576 37.70 22.67 9.96
CA ASP A 576 37.68 21.95 8.69
C ASP A 576 38.89 21.03 8.52
N SER A 577 38.68 19.72 8.56
CA SER A 577 39.43 18.74 7.77
C SER A 577 38.73 17.38 7.83
N GLN A 578 38.93 16.56 6.78
CA GLN A 578 38.37 15.23 6.59
C GLN A 578 38.50 14.34 7.84
N HIS A 579 37.42 14.13 8.59
CA HIS A 579 37.35 13.03 9.56
C HIS A 579 36.92 11.76 8.82
N SER A 580 37.91 10.97 8.41
CA SER A 580 37.74 9.54 8.24
C SER A 580 37.30 8.94 9.57
N LEU A 581 36.17 8.23 9.60
CA LEU A 581 35.80 7.33 10.70
C LEU A 581 37.04 6.51 11.08
N THR A 582 37.35 6.43 12.38
CA THR A 582 38.53 5.68 12.80
C THR A 582 38.36 4.23 12.37
N SER A 583 39.43 3.57 11.92
CA SER A 583 39.40 2.18 11.44
C SER A 583 38.82 1.20 12.45
N ASN A 584 38.78 1.55 13.74
CA ASN A 584 38.13 0.77 14.78
C ASN A 584 36.61 0.94 14.82
N GLU A 585 36.06 2.11 14.52
CA GLU A 585 34.62 2.35 14.42
C GLU A 585 34.03 1.70 13.17
N LEU A 586 34.72 1.78 12.03
CA LEU A 586 34.35 1.04 10.82
C LEU A 586 34.37 -0.47 11.06
N ARG A 587 35.39 -0.97 11.77
CA ARG A 587 35.51 -2.39 12.10
C ARG A 587 34.44 -2.85 13.08
N HIS A 588 34.14 -2.06 14.12
CA HIS A 588 33.09 -2.39 15.07
C HIS A 588 31.71 -2.37 14.40
N ARG A 589 31.46 -1.44 13.47
CA ARG A 589 30.21 -1.34 12.71
C ARG A 589 30.03 -2.45 11.70
N GLN A 590 31.09 -2.79 10.96
CA GLN A 590 31.08 -3.93 10.05
C GLN A 590 30.88 -5.23 10.81
N ILE A 591 31.47 -5.36 12.01
CA ILE A 591 31.19 -6.47 12.92
C ILE A 591 29.70 -6.49 13.29
N THR A 592 29.09 -5.36 13.69
CA THR A 592 27.66 -5.33 14.08
C THR A 592 26.71 -5.63 12.92
N THR A 593 26.98 -5.14 11.71
CA THR A 593 26.15 -5.44 10.51
C THR A 593 26.31 -6.89 10.07
N ASN A 594 27.55 -7.41 10.07
CA ASN A 594 27.81 -8.83 9.83
C ASN A 594 27.15 -9.70 10.89
N HIS A 595 27.15 -9.28 12.16
CA HIS A 595 26.50 -10.01 13.25
C HIS A 595 24.97 -10.02 13.10
N LEU A 596 24.39 -8.94 12.57
CA LEU A 596 22.97 -8.86 12.21
C LEU A 596 22.64 -9.87 11.11
N ASN A 597 23.44 -9.88 10.04
CA ASN A 597 23.26 -10.73 8.87
C ASN A 597 23.51 -12.21 9.19
N GLU A 598 24.55 -12.52 9.97
CA GLU A 598 24.75 -13.86 10.52
C GLU A 598 23.57 -14.31 11.39
N SER A 599 23.02 -13.41 12.21
CA SER A 599 21.82 -13.72 13.02
C SER A 599 20.59 -13.96 12.13
N TYR A 600 20.47 -13.29 10.99
CA TYR A 600 19.42 -13.52 10.00
C TYR A 600 19.58 -14.84 9.26
N ASP A 601 20.79 -15.15 8.77
CA ASP A 601 21.08 -16.40 8.08
C ASP A 601 20.85 -17.60 9.00
N LEU A 602 21.21 -17.46 10.28
CA LEU A 602 20.89 -18.45 11.31
C LEU A 602 19.37 -18.61 11.52
N LEU A 603 18.61 -17.51 11.49
CA LEU A 603 17.15 -17.54 11.60
C LEU A 603 16.48 -18.21 10.41
N GLU A 604 17.00 -17.98 9.21
CA GLU A 604 16.48 -18.56 7.97
C GLU A 604 16.80 -20.05 7.89
N GLN A 605 18.01 -20.46 8.30
CA GLN A 605 18.37 -21.86 8.50
C GLN A 605 17.50 -22.52 9.58
N ASP A 606 17.25 -21.84 10.69
CA ASP A 606 16.40 -22.35 11.77
C ASP A 606 14.94 -22.49 11.32
N LEU A 607 14.45 -21.57 10.48
CA LEU A 607 13.14 -21.65 9.84
C LEU A 607 13.03 -22.82 8.86
N ALA A 608 14.06 -23.05 8.03
CA ALA A 608 14.12 -24.18 7.12
C ALA A 608 14.14 -25.52 7.88
N TYR A 609 14.95 -25.61 8.93
CA TYR A 609 14.97 -26.76 9.84
C TYR A 609 13.61 -26.98 10.52
N LEU A 610 12.92 -25.90 10.92
CA LEU A 610 11.58 -25.96 11.49
C LEU A 610 10.55 -26.51 10.50
N HIS A 611 10.63 -26.09 9.24
CA HIS A 611 9.75 -26.56 8.17
C HIS A 611 9.93 -28.07 7.94
N GLU A 612 11.18 -28.51 7.84
CA GLU A 612 11.53 -29.93 7.69
C GLU A 612 11.06 -30.76 8.90
N THR A 613 11.29 -30.27 10.11
CA THR A 613 10.84 -30.92 11.35
C THR A 613 9.32 -31.05 11.40
N ILE A 614 8.57 -30.02 10.98
CA ILE A 614 7.11 -30.06 10.94
C ILE A 614 6.61 -31.04 9.88
N ASP A 615 7.26 -31.12 8.72
CA ASP A 615 6.92 -32.10 7.69
C ASP A 615 7.21 -33.54 8.13
N GLU A 616 8.31 -33.77 8.84
CA GLU A 616 8.60 -35.06 9.48
C GLU A 616 7.51 -35.42 10.50
N VAL A 617 7.15 -34.50 11.40
CA VAL A 617 6.10 -34.74 12.41
C VAL A 617 4.74 -34.99 11.75
N ASN A 618 4.37 -34.22 10.73
CA ASN A 618 3.13 -34.42 9.96
C ASN A 618 3.12 -35.79 9.27
N THR A 619 4.26 -36.25 8.78
CA THR A 619 4.41 -37.58 8.16
C THR A 619 4.24 -38.69 9.19
N ILE A 620 4.82 -38.54 10.38
CA ILE A 620 4.66 -39.48 11.49
C ILE A 620 3.19 -39.57 11.91
N ILE A 621 2.49 -38.43 12.04
CA ILE A 621 1.07 -38.40 12.41
C ILE A 621 0.20 -39.06 11.36
N LYS A 622 0.43 -38.80 10.06
CA LYS A 622 -0.30 -39.46 8.96
C LYS A 622 -0.12 -40.98 8.97
N GLN A 623 1.11 -41.46 9.21
CA GLN A 623 1.39 -42.90 9.34
C GLN A 623 0.68 -43.52 10.55
N GLN A 624 0.55 -42.75 11.64
CA GLN A 624 -0.12 -43.19 12.86
C GLN A 624 -1.64 -43.23 12.72
N ASP A 625 -2.24 -42.24 12.05
CA ASP A 625 -3.66 -42.22 11.70
C ASP A 625 -4.02 -43.38 10.77
N GLN A 626 -3.18 -43.70 9.79
CA GLN A 626 -3.37 -44.90 8.95
C GLN A 626 -3.28 -46.20 9.77
N LYS A 627 -2.34 -46.30 10.72
CA LYS A 627 -2.27 -47.44 11.66
C LYS A 627 -3.50 -47.53 12.55
N LEU A 628 -3.99 -46.42 13.07
CA LEU A 628 -5.23 -46.36 13.86
C LEU A 628 -6.43 -46.77 13.01
N LEU A 629 -6.60 -46.22 11.81
CA LEU A 629 -7.67 -46.61 10.87
C LEU A 629 -7.66 -48.12 10.60
N SER A 630 -6.49 -48.69 10.24
CA SER A 630 -6.37 -50.13 10.00
C SER A 630 -6.72 -50.99 11.24
N LYS A 631 -6.39 -50.50 12.44
CA LYS A 631 -6.75 -51.14 13.71
C LYS A 631 -8.24 -51.01 14.01
N THR A 632 -8.86 -49.88 13.67
CA THR A 632 -10.32 -49.68 13.78
C THR A 632 -11.07 -50.57 12.81
N GLU A 633 -10.63 -50.67 11.55
CA GLU A 633 -11.19 -51.60 10.56
C GLU A 633 -11.05 -53.06 11.01
N HIS A 634 -9.89 -53.44 11.56
CA HIS A 634 -9.69 -54.78 12.12
C HIS A 634 -10.60 -55.08 13.33
N LEU A 635 -10.83 -54.09 14.19
CA LEU A 635 -11.76 -54.20 15.32
C LEU A 635 -13.23 -54.21 14.88
N GLN A 636 -13.56 -53.49 13.81
CA GLN A 636 -14.90 -53.45 13.21
C GLN A 636 -15.25 -54.77 12.53
N ASN A 637 -14.26 -55.41 11.88
CA ASN A 637 -14.37 -56.77 11.37
C ASN A 637 -14.48 -57.82 12.49
N LYS A 638 -13.83 -57.61 13.65
CA LYS A 638 -14.01 -58.45 14.85
C LYS A 638 -15.37 -58.24 15.54
N ALA A 639 -16.01 -57.09 15.37
CA ALA A 639 -17.31 -56.78 15.96
C ALA A 639 -18.51 -57.35 15.16
N GLN A 640 -18.26 -57.97 14.00
CA GLN A 640 -19.26 -58.74 13.25
C GLN A 640 -19.44 -60.19 13.76
N ASP A 641 -18.72 -60.58 14.82
CA ASP A 641 -18.88 -61.86 15.51
C ASP A 641 -19.97 -61.77 16.60
N PRO A 642 -21.06 -62.59 16.61
CA PRO A 642 -22.26 -62.36 17.43
C PRO A 642 -22.12 -62.56 18.95
N SER A 643 -20.92 -62.74 19.50
CA SER A 643 -20.74 -63.24 20.87
C SER A 643 -20.16 -62.25 21.90
N HIS A 644 -20.00 -60.96 21.58
CA HIS A 644 -19.48 -59.97 22.54
C HIS A 644 -20.26 -58.67 22.68
N ASN A 645 -20.35 -58.21 23.93
CA ASN A 645 -21.17 -57.14 24.47
C ASN A 645 -20.87 -55.78 23.80
N THR A 646 -21.75 -55.34 22.89
CA THR A 646 -21.57 -54.22 21.93
C THR A 646 -21.74 -52.81 22.51
N SER A 647 -22.02 -52.67 23.81
CA SER A 647 -22.29 -51.35 24.41
C SER A 647 -21.03 -50.50 24.66
N SER A 648 -19.91 -51.10 25.07
CA SER A 648 -18.69 -50.32 25.42
C SER A 648 -17.86 -49.90 24.19
N LEU A 649 -18.00 -50.61 23.07
CA LEU A 649 -17.25 -50.37 21.84
C LEU A 649 -17.82 -49.18 21.05
N ILE A 650 -19.15 -49.08 20.98
CA ILE A 650 -19.87 -47.98 20.31
C ILE A 650 -19.59 -46.65 21.03
N GLN A 651 -19.50 -46.66 22.36
CA GLN A 651 -19.16 -45.47 23.15
C GLN A 651 -17.72 -44.96 22.90
N LYS A 652 -16.77 -45.85 22.62
CA LYS A 652 -15.39 -45.48 22.28
C LYS A 652 -15.25 -44.92 20.86
N VAL A 653 -16.01 -45.44 19.89
CA VAL A 653 -16.02 -44.96 18.50
C VAL A 653 -16.75 -43.61 18.37
N MET A 654 -17.80 -43.38 19.17
CA MET A 654 -18.50 -42.09 19.22
C MET A 654 -17.62 -40.96 19.78
N ARG A 655 -16.77 -41.25 20.78
CA ARG A 655 -15.84 -40.27 21.35
C ARG A 655 -14.74 -39.82 20.38
N SER A 656 -14.22 -40.71 19.54
CA SER A 656 -13.21 -40.33 18.53
C SER A 656 -13.80 -39.48 17.41
N ARG A 657 -15.04 -39.76 16.98
CA ARG A 657 -15.76 -38.96 15.97
C ARG A 657 -16.17 -37.57 16.46
N TYR A 658 -16.56 -37.44 17.74
CA TYR A 658 -16.84 -36.13 18.34
C TYR A 658 -15.59 -35.26 18.46
N PHE A 659 -14.42 -35.87 18.70
CA PHE A 659 -13.14 -35.16 18.77
C PHE A 659 -12.70 -34.62 17.39
N ALA A 660 -12.97 -35.38 16.31
CA ALA A 660 -12.74 -34.94 14.93
C ALA A 660 -13.68 -33.78 14.50
N LEU A 661 -14.94 -33.79 14.97
CA LEU A 661 -15.91 -32.71 14.73
C LEU A 661 -15.56 -31.42 15.49
N ALA A 662 -15.08 -31.54 16.73
CA ALA A 662 -14.62 -30.39 17.51
C ALA A 662 -13.35 -29.75 16.92
N SER A 663 -12.44 -30.55 16.35
CA SER A 663 -11.23 -30.06 15.69
C SER A 663 -11.51 -29.42 14.32
N GLY A 664 -12.52 -29.90 13.58
CA GLY A 664 -13.00 -29.24 12.36
C GLY A 664 -13.68 -27.88 12.60
N ALA A 665 -14.41 -27.73 13.71
CA ALA A 665 -15.05 -26.45 14.09
C ALA A 665 -14.02 -25.40 14.54
N LEU A 666 -12.92 -25.83 15.19
CA LEU A 666 -11.80 -24.97 15.57
C LEU A 666 -10.94 -24.53 14.36
N LEU A 667 -10.78 -25.40 13.35
CA LEU A 667 -10.14 -25.06 12.08
C LEU A 667 -10.92 -24.00 11.27
N GLY A 668 -12.23 -23.88 11.45
CA GLY A 668 -13.04 -22.83 10.85
C GLY A 668 -12.89 -21.45 11.52
N ALA A 669 -12.56 -21.42 12.81
CA ALA A 669 -12.37 -20.18 13.58
C ALA A 669 -11.02 -19.49 13.29
N SER A 670 -10.02 -20.25 12.83
CA SER A 670 -8.68 -19.73 12.54
C SER A 670 -8.47 -19.23 11.10
N LEU A 671 -9.46 -19.42 10.21
CA LEU A 671 -9.30 -19.14 8.77
C LEU A 671 -10.00 -17.88 8.21
N GLY A 672 -10.55 -16.99 9.04
CA GLY A 672 -10.74 -15.60 8.61
C GLY A 672 -11.98 -14.89 9.14
N GLY A 673 -11.74 -13.91 10.01
CA GLY A 673 -12.54 -12.70 10.23
C GLY A 673 -14.07 -12.84 10.42
N PRO A 674 -14.80 -11.72 10.48
CA PRO A 674 -16.24 -11.70 10.77
C PRO A 674 -17.10 -12.47 9.75
N VAL A 675 -16.60 -12.69 8.53
CA VAL A 675 -17.30 -13.38 7.44
C VAL A 675 -17.28 -14.91 7.60
N GLY A 676 -16.23 -15.48 8.22
CA GLY A 676 -16.16 -16.92 8.52
C GLY A 676 -17.23 -17.39 9.53
N PHE A 677 -17.60 -16.51 10.46
CA PHE A 677 -18.64 -16.78 11.46
C PHE A 677 -20.04 -16.91 10.81
N MET A 678 -20.34 -16.11 9.79
CA MET A 678 -21.66 -16.13 9.11
C MET A 678 -21.85 -17.31 8.14
N VAL A 679 -20.78 -17.78 7.48
CA VAL A 679 -20.87 -18.91 6.54
C VAL A 679 -20.94 -20.24 7.31
N SER A 680 -20.17 -20.41 8.39
CA SER A 680 -20.26 -21.59 9.27
C SER A 680 -21.57 -21.65 10.06
N ALA A 681 -22.15 -20.51 10.45
CA ALA A 681 -23.47 -20.48 11.08
C ALA A 681 -24.59 -20.89 10.10
N LYS A 682 -24.49 -20.54 8.80
CA LYS A 682 -25.49 -20.92 7.79
C LYS A 682 -25.39 -22.38 7.35
N VAL A 683 -24.18 -22.92 7.18
CA VAL A 683 -24.00 -24.35 6.81
C VAL A 683 -24.20 -25.28 8.01
N GLY A 684 -23.76 -24.85 9.20
CA GLY A 684 -24.03 -25.55 10.47
C GLY A 684 -25.52 -25.59 10.80
N ALA A 685 -26.26 -24.49 10.65
CA ALA A 685 -27.72 -24.50 10.88
C ALA A 685 -28.48 -25.38 9.87
N LEU A 686 -28.05 -25.42 8.59
CA LEU A 686 -28.74 -26.22 7.55
C LEU A 686 -28.53 -27.74 7.71
N VAL A 687 -27.37 -28.17 8.18
CA VAL A 687 -27.08 -29.61 8.45
C VAL A 687 -27.65 -30.02 9.82
N THR A 688 -27.70 -29.11 10.78
CA THR A 688 -28.27 -29.40 12.11
C THR A 688 -29.79 -29.45 12.08
N LEU A 689 -30.47 -28.70 11.20
CA LEU A 689 -31.94 -28.77 11.08
C LEU A 689 -32.44 -30.05 10.38
N SER A 690 -31.65 -30.68 9.50
CA SER A 690 -32.02 -31.94 8.84
C SER A 690 -31.65 -33.17 9.67
N GLY A 691 -30.55 -33.16 10.43
CA GLY A 691 -30.13 -34.27 11.30
C GLY A 691 -30.84 -34.31 12.67
N SER A 692 -31.15 -33.15 13.25
CA SER A 692 -31.77 -33.08 14.59
C SER A 692 -33.26 -33.39 14.56
N ALA A 693 -33.96 -33.11 13.45
CA ALA A 693 -35.36 -33.47 13.28
C ALA A 693 -35.53 -35.00 13.16
N VAL A 694 -34.64 -35.69 12.44
CA VAL A 694 -34.68 -37.16 12.29
C VAL A 694 -34.17 -37.87 13.55
N GLY A 695 -33.17 -37.31 14.23
CA GLY A 695 -32.64 -37.82 15.51
C GLY A 695 -33.58 -37.63 16.71
N ALA A 696 -34.27 -36.49 16.80
CA ALA A 696 -35.23 -36.23 17.88
C ALA A 696 -36.54 -37.02 17.69
N LEU A 697 -36.99 -37.24 16.45
CA LEU A 697 -38.16 -38.09 16.16
C LEU A 697 -37.86 -39.57 16.47
N SER A 698 -36.66 -40.05 16.14
CA SER A 698 -36.23 -41.42 16.43
C SER A 698 -35.94 -41.66 17.92
N LEU A 699 -35.41 -40.68 18.65
CA LEU A 699 -35.27 -40.77 20.12
C LEU A 699 -36.60 -40.68 20.86
N ASN A 700 -37.57 -39.86 20.43
CA ASN A 700 -38.88 -39.82 21.07
C ASN A 700 -39.69 -41.10 20.78
N ILE A 701 -39.63 -41.65 19.55
CA ILE A 701 -40.28 -42.93 19.22
C ILE A 701 -39.63 -44.10 19.99
N MET A 702 -38.30 -44.09 20.20
CA MET A 702 -37.64 -45.12 21.02
C MET A 702 -37.88 -44.92 22.53
N ARG A 703 -37.98 -43.68 23.01
CA ARG A 703 -38.27 -43.39 24.43
C ARG A 703 -39.71 -43.72 24.80
N GLN A 704 -40.67 -43.49 23.89
CA GLN A 704 -42.07 -43.88 24.07
C GLN A 704 -42.23 -45.41 24.03
N LYS A 705 -41.51 -46.12 23.14
CA LYS A 705 -41.49 -47.59 23.11
C LYS A 705 -40.78 -48.26 24.29
N VAL A 706 -39.84 -47.60 24.96
CA VAL A 706 -39.19 -48.11 26.19
C VAL A 706 -40.06 -47.83 27.43
N LEU A 707 -40.89 -46.79 27.40
CA LEU A 707 -41.86 -46.51 28.47
C LEU A 707 -43.13 -47.35 28.34
N ASP A 708 -43.61 -47.60 27.11
CA ASP A 708 -44.78 -48.47 26.86
C ASP A 708 -44.44 -49.97 27.01
N ASN A 709 -43.17 -50.40 26.87
CA ASN A 709 -42.75 -51.80 27.10
C ASN A 709 -42.46 -52.16 28.57
N ASN A 710 -42.54 -51.21 29.50
CA ASN A 710 -42.48 -51.49 30.93
C ASN A 710 -43.87 -51.70 31.55
N GLU A 711 -44.95 -51.56 30.78
CA GLU A 711 -46.29 -52.01 31.14
C GLU A 711 -46.86 -52.91 30.03
N SER A 712 -46.95 -54.21 30.33
CA SER A 712 -47.50 -55.31 29.52
C SER A 712 -46.52 -56.10 28.64
N GLN A 713 -46.23 -57.31 29.12
CA GLN A 713 -46.03 -58.47 28.26
C GLN A 713 -47.33 -58.81 27.52
N ASN A 714 -47.15 -59.41 26.35
CA ASN A 714 -48.07 -60.19 25.50
C ASN A 714 -48.72 -59.51 24.30
N ASN A 715 -48.40 -60.09 23.14
CA ASN A 715 -49.18 -60.20 21.89
C ASN A 715 -49.42 -58.84 21.19
N ASP A 716 -48.78 -58.49 20.07
CA ASP A 716 -48.88 -59.21 18.82
C ASP A 716 -47.90 -58.64 17.79
N CYS A 717 -47.49 -59.53 16.90
CA CYS A 717 -46.68 -59.27 15.74
C CYS A 717 -47.57 -58.67 14.62
N VAL A 718 -46.95 -58.10 13.59
CA VAL A 718 -47.55 -57.66 12.32
C VAL A 718 -48.16 -56.25 12.33
N THR A 719 -47.33 -55.25 11.99
CA THR A 719 -47.57 -54.22 10.95
C THR A 719 -46.67 -53.01 11.22
N TYR A 720 -45.55 -52.86 10.49
CA TYR A 720 -45.05 -51.54 10.04
C TYR A 720 -43.87 -51.70 9.07
N ASN A 721 -44.00 -52.63 8.11
CA ASN A 721 -43.05 -52.81 7.00
C ASN A 721 -43.48 -52.04 5.73
N GLN A 722 -44.22 -50.93 5.88
CA GLN A 722 -44.91 -50.28 4.75
C GLN A 722 -44.89 -48.74 4.75
N ALA A 723 -43.96 -48.09 5.46
CA ALA A 723 -43.97 -46.62 5.56
C ALA A 723 -42.60 -45.91 5.49
N MET A 724 -41.50 -46.54 5.03
CA MET A 724 -40.20 -45.87 4.86
C MET A 724 -39.39 -46.44 3.67
N LEU A 725 -40.06 -46.57 2.51
CA LEU A 725 -39.53 -46.04 1.25
C LEU A 725 -40.01 -44.59 1.16
#